data_AF-A0A329SXP3-F1
#
_entry.id   AF-A0A329SXP3-F1
#
_cell.length_a   1.000
_cell.length_b   1.000
_cell.length_c   1.000
_cell.angle_alpha   90.00
_cell.angle_beta   90.00
_cell.angle_gamma   90.00
#
_symmetry.space_group_name_H-M   'P 1'
#
loop_
_entity.id
_entity.type
_entity.pdbx_description
1 polymer ?
#
loop_
_entity_poly.entity_id
_entity_poly.type
_entity_poly.pdbx_seq_one_letter_code
_entity_poly.pdbx_strand_id
1 'polypeptide(L)'
;MRIYSLLTLLVSLQAALAQQQTTPSPQECYEMPVVIVSALDRSFPDPTCNQLRYPANDCLKEAVQTRVEVIDNVDGKLNCINGERTAVFEHSKSNYRGQSSLFFAKHQFNLKFPEDTSFLGMVENKAFVMNGPFIDCTLLRNHLAHWLYRSTGRYSVKTRHTVVYMRTDPAQEKPRYAGIYLLLEKPTYDKNHVNLASMNAGCAARDPKVMNGGWAWSNDPPSYGSYSPNLVIDQYQNEFGMGERPMLAHPSGSSLSQQMRDYFVNTDTGFLPQMYRALWNNMTAPLELQKHLDLGSFADYLLHTEMSLNVDAYRRSTFFFKDRDQPINAGPVWDLNLAYGNGARRNFKDWIYPQYTYWKRLMCHSQLASLVIQRWKTLRGTNMQKADDPVFGVWSDEAITKFLDASAAPVHRQLSKCRGGDWRTDVVQCAAVDLQTCNGTYAEQVNEMRDSVLNRARWMDERIEQIYKPLDAQTCSGVGEIPKYNCGLDGNNDGCLKNAEKYYNAVTFPPVRKPYTGPSCEEIVASNTAAPNGEEMAAQMTPYQKPSVDYCWQSAGSYVYPQQKGVREKKLTPFCSGYGSCEQGPGAMCNCSAALQVEHPSCRRIDAENEHYIREQQRIAAAAAVKTSTTSTTVVETQTASTESSEKEVAPSNRSPVSDAMAVVAAAAAGVVLLVLGTWLVKEHGRRRRRQRLSEYTPVRYGSVEHARIFASQLNV
;
A
#
# COMPACT_ATOMS: atom_id res chain seq x y z
N MET A 1 37.72 50.17 -39.37
CA MET A 1 36.60 50.56 -38.49
C MET A 1 35.33 49.70 -38.60
N ARG A 2 35.05 48.97 -39.70
CA ARG A 2 33.79 48.20 -39.86
C ARG A 2 33.76 46.78 -39.25
N ILE A 3 34.89 46.19 -38.86
CA ILE A 3 34.94 44.81 -38.33
C ILE A 3 34.69 44.78 -36.80
N TYR A 4 35.14 45.79 -36.07
CA TYR A 4 34.91 45.90 -34.61
C TYR A 4 33.44 46.15 -34.24
N SER A 5 32.66 46.80 -35.11
CA SER A 5 31.22 47.01 -34.91
C SER A 5 30.39 45.75 -35.14
N LEU A 6 30.86 44.81 -35.99
CA LEU A 6 30.17 43.53 -36.24
C LEU A 6 30.41 42.52 -35.11
N LEU A 7 31.61 42.49 -34.53
CA LEU A 7 31.94 41.63 -33.39
C LEU A 7 31.20 42.05 -32.10
N THR A 8 31.00 43.35 -31.88
CA THR A 8 30.23 43.85 -30.73
C THR A 8 28.72 43.57 -30.87
N LEU A 9 28.18 43.60 -32.09
CA LEU A 9 26.81 43.18 -32.41
C LEU A 9 26.59 41.67 -32.26
N LEU A 10 27.56 40.83 -32.62
CA LEU A 10 27.48 39.37 -32.46
C LEU A 10 27.59 38.93 -31.00
N VAL A 11 28.44 39.57 -30.19
CA VAL A 11 28.56 39.28 -28.75
C VAL A 11 27.32 39.75 -27.98
N SER A 12 26.71 40.87 -28.38
CA SER A 12 25.45 41.33 -27.78
C SER A 12 24.24 40.49 -28.23
N LEU A 13 24.23 39.95 -29.45
CA LEU A 13 23.21 38.98 -29.87
C LEU A 13 23.35 37.64 -29.13
N GLN A 14 24.58 37.16 -28.90
CA GLN A 14 24.81 35.93 -28.12
C GLN A 14 24.46 36.12 -26.63
N ALA A 15 24.71 37.30 -26.05
CA ALA A 15 24.27 37.62 -24.69
C ALA A 15 22.74 37.72 -24.58
N ALA A 16 22.07 38.29 -25.59
CA ALA A 16 20.60 38.36 -25.63
C ALA A 16 19.94 36.98 -25.86
N LEU A 17 20.56 36.11 -26.69
CA LEU A 17 20.12 34.73 -26.91
C LEU A 17 20.42 33.82 -25.69
N ALA A 18 21.49 34.08 -24.94
CA ALA A 18 21.79 33.39 -23.69
C ALA A 18 20.86 33.83 -22.54
N GLN A 19 20.39 35.09 -22.53
CA GLN A 19 19.35 35.56 -21.59
C GLN A 19 17.93 35.07 -21.93
N GLN A 20 17.73 34.48 -23.11
CA GLN A 20 16.45 33.87 -23.50
C GLN A 20 16.28 32.42 -22.99
N GLN A 21 17.32 31.84 -22.37
CA GLN A 21 17.17 30.66 -21.53
C GLN A 21 17.06 31.11 -20.07
N THR A 22 15.94 30.76 -19.43
CA THR A 22 15.62 30.88 -17.99
C THR A 22 14.83 32.10 -17.50
N THR A 23 14.01 32.74 -18.33
CA THR A 23 12.80 33.38 -17.79
C THR A 23 11.77 32.28 -17.53
N PRO A 24 11.26 32.09 -16.30
CA PRO A 24 10.25 31.09 -16.03
C PRO A 24 9.03 31.37 -16.92
N SER A 25 8.55 30.36 -17.66
CA SER A 25 7.21 30.49 -18.22
C SER A 25 6.27 30.70 -17.05
N PRO A 26 5.43 31.76 -17.03
CA PRO A 26 4.48 32.01 -15.94
C PRO A 26 3.55 30.81 -15.65
N GLN A 27 3.51 29.85 -16.57
CA GLN A 27 2.64 28.68 -16.59
C GLN A 27 3.18 27.48 -15.80
N GLU A 28 4.43 27.50 -15.32
CA GLU A 28 4.99 26.43 -14.47
C GLU A 28 5.30 26.94 -13.05
N CYS A 29 4.46 27.87 -12.58
CA CYS A 29 4.49 28.46 -11.26
C CYS A 29 3.20 28.13 -10.51
N TYR A 30 3.33 27.80 -9.22
CA TYR A 30 2.28 27.15 -8.43
C TYR A 30 2.13 27.83 -7.07
N GLU A 31 0.91 27.91 -6.54
CA GLU A 31 0.70 28.31 -5.14
C GLU A 31 1.04 27.17 -4.18
N MET A 32 0.85 25.92 -4.63
CA MET A 32 1.23 24.72 -3.89
C MET A 32 2.74 24.48 -4.00
N PRO A 33 3.35 23.78 -3.02
CA PRO A 33 4.74 23.35 -3.13
C PRO A 33 4.98 22.49 -4.37
N VAL A 34 6.12 22.69 -5.01
CA VAL A 34 6.58 21.82 -6.11
C VAL A 34 7.57 20.81 -5.56
N VAL A 35 7.34 19.53 -5.86
CA VAL A 35 8.22 18.42 -5.52
C VAL A 35 8.70 17.77 -6.81
N ILE A 36 10.01 17.73 -7.02
CA ILE A 36 10.64 17.08 -8.17
C ILE A 36 11.32 15.81 -7.67
N VAL A 37 10.90 14.66 -8.19
CA VAL A 37 11.47 13.35 -7.83
C VAL A 37 12.21 12.80 -9.03
N SER A 38 13.54 12.67 -8.93
CA SER A 38 14.39 12.21 -10.01
C SER A 38 15.05 10.88 -9.69
N ALA A 39 14.85 9.89 -10.55
CA ALA A 39 15.60 8.64 -10.53
C ALA A 39 17.09 8.88 -10.80
N LEU A 40 17.96 8.19 -10.05
CA LEU A 40 19.40 8.34 -10.12
C LEU A 40 20.12 7.10 -10.66
N ASP A 41 19.79 5.91 -10.14
CA ASP A 41 20.53 4.69 -10.45
C ASP A 41 19.91 3.86 -11.58
N ARG A 42 18.58 3.87 -11.71
CA ARG A 42 17.81 3.12 -12.70
C ARG A 42 16.45 3.77 -12.95
N SER A 43 15.80 3.41 -14.05
CA SER A 43 14.43 3.86 -14.30
C SER A 43 13.44 3.22 -13.32
N PHE A 44 12.37 3.94 -12.98
CA PHE A 44 11.23 3.35 -12.28
C PHE A 44 10.69 2.16 -13.08
N PRO A 45 10.29 1.07 -12.41
CA PRO A 45 9.65 -0.06 -13.08
C PRO A 45 8.43 0.40 -13.89
N ASP A 46 8.16 -0.23 -15.02
CA ASP A 46 6.95 -0.01 -15.79
C ASP A 46 6.11 -1.30 -15.86
N PRO A 47 4.87 -1.27 -16.40
CA PRO A 47 4.00 -2.45 -16.47
C PRO A 47 4.56 -3.65 -17.25
N THR A 48 5.70 -3.51 -17.93
CA THR A 48 6.44 -4.58 -18.59
C THR A 48 7.50 -5.24 -17.71
N CYS A 49 7.64 -4.82 -16.44
CA CYS A 49 8.60 -5.40 -15.51
C CYS A 49 8.43 -6.91 -15.37
N ASN A 50 9.56 -7.62 -15.22
CA ASN A 50 9.56 -9.07 -15.16
C ASN A 50 9.12 -9.56 -13.77
N GLN A 51 7.82 -9.83 -13.64
CA GLN A 51 7.26 -10.39 -12.42
C GLN A 51 7.71 -11.85 -12.23
N LEU A 52 8.50 -12.10 -11.19
CA LEU A 52 8.89 -13.45 -10.79
C LEU A 52 7.66 -14.30 -10.44
N ARG A 53 7.72 -15.60 -10.75
CA ARG A 53 6.67 -16.56 -10.37
C ARG A 53 6.60 -16.71 -8.84
N TYR A 54 5.40 -16.98 -8.34
CA TYR A 54 5.08 -16.98 -6.92
C TYR A 54 5.94 -17.93 -6.06
N PRO A 55 6.23 -17.53 -4.80
CA PRO A 55 5.91 -16.26 -4.16
C PRO A 55 7.05 -15.23 -4.32
N ALA A 56 6.75 -14.00 -4.76
CA ALA A 56 7.75 -12.95 -4.97
C ALA A 56 7.16 -11.54 -4.74
N ASN A 57 8.05 -10.57 -4.52
CA ASN A 57 7.67 -9.15 -4.51
C ASN A 57 7.06 -8.75 -5.87
N ASP A 58 6.12 -7.79 -5.83
CA ASP A 58 5.62 -7.15 -7.05
C ASP A 58 6.73 -6.29 -7.68
N CYS A 59 7.12 -6.57 -8.92
CA CYS A 59 8.22 -5.87 -9.58
C CYS A 59 7.95 -4.38 -9.76
N LEU A 60 6.68 -3.95 -9.82
CA LEU A 60 6.35 -2.52 -9.88
C LEU A 60 6.71 -1.77 -8.59
N LYS A 61 6.85 -2.49 -7.47
CA LYS A 61 7.19 -1.92 -6.16
C LYS A 61 8.69 -1.90 -5.90
N GLU A 62 9.54 -2.25 -6.88
CA GLU A 62 10.99 -2.15 -6.72
C GLU A 62 11.39 -0.71 -6.37
N ALA A 63 12.31 -0.58 -5.41
CA ALA A 63 12.78 0.71 -4.95
C ALA A 63 13.91 1.24 -5.83
N VAL A 64 13.84 2.51 -6.17
CA VAL A 64 14.80 3.27 -6.99
C VAL A 64 15.46 4.32 -6.12
N GLN A 65 16.76 4.56 -6.32
CA GLN A 65 17.46 5.67 -5.68
C GLN A 65 17.03 6.97 -6.34
N THR A 66 16.63 7.94 -5.54
CA THR A 66 16.06 9.19 -6.01
C THR A 66 16.72 10.41 -5.37
N ARG A 67 16.76 11.50 -6.12
CA ARG A 67 16.89 12.86 -5.60
C ARG A 67 15.51 13.47 -5.47
N VAL A 68 15.22 14.11 -4.35
CA VAL A 68 13.99 14.89 -4.15
C VAL A 68 14.36 16.36 -4.00
N GLU A 69 13.85 17.21 -4.90
CA GLU A 69 14.00 18.66 -4.82
C GLU A 69 12.64 19.28 -4.46
N VAL A 70 12.67 20.32 -3.63
CA VAL A 70 11.47 21.02 -3.15
C VAL A 70 11.58 22.51 -3.45
N ILE A 71 10.46 23.11 -3.82
CA ILE A 71 10.27 24.56 -3.95
C ILE A 71 9.00 24.92 -3.19
N ASP A 72 9.17 25.57 -2.05
CA ASP A 72 8.11 25.96 -1.12
C ASP A 72 8.42 27.33 -0.50
N ASN A 73 8.09 28.39 -1.24
CA ASN A 73 8.30 29.77 -0.87
C ASN A 73 7.24 30.21 0.16
N VAL A 74 7.62 30.16 1.44
CA VAL A 74 6.74 30.51 2.57
C VAL A 74 6.36 32.00 2.65
N ASP A 75 7.01 32.84 1.87
CA ASP A 75 6.77 34.29 1.78
C ASP A 75 5.60 34.66 0.84
N GLY A 76 4.90 33.66 0.29
CA GLY A 76 3.77 33.84 -0.61
C GLY A 76 4.16 34.06 -2.08
N LYS A 77 5.45 34.00 -2.43
CA LYS A 77 5.86 33.92 -3.83
C LYS A 77 5.42 32.59 -4.44
N LEU A 78 5.15 32.59 -5.75
CA LEU A 78 4.82 31.35 -6.45
C LEU A 78 6.03 30.40 -6.49
N ASN A 79 5.74 29.10 -6.40
CA ASN A 79 6.70 28.02 -6.53
C ASN A 79 6.86 27.68 -8.01
N CYS A 80 7.93 28.17 -8.65
CA CYS A 80 8.19 27.92 -10.07
C CYS A 80 9.19 26.77 -10.25
N ILE A 81 8.98 25.87 -11.21
CA ILE A 81 9.86 24.69 -11.43
C ILE A 81 11.34 25.04 -11.62
N ASN A 82 11.64 26.18 -12.26
CA ASN A 82 13.00 26.67 -12.49
C ASN A 82 13.49 27.63 -11.40
N GLY A 83 12.72 27.81 -10.32
CA GLY A 83 13.06 28.65 -9.18
C GLY A 83 14.13 28.02 -8.29
N GLU A 84 14.59 28.77 -7.29
CA GLU A 84 15.53 28.26 -6.30
C GLU A 84 14.92 27.09 -5.51
N ARG A 85 15.73 26.08 -5.22
CA ARG A 85 15.30 24.91 -4.45
C ARG A 85 15.37 25.28 -2.98
N THR A 86 14.24 25.17 -2.27
CA THR A 86 14.18 25.42 -0.83
C THR A 86 14.71 24.23 -0.02
N ALA A 87 14.68 23.02 -0.59
CA ALA A 87 15.36 21.85 -0.04
C ALA A 87 15.76 20.87 -1.15
N VAL A 88 16.86 20.14 -0.93
CA VAL A 88 17.33 19.04 -1.78
C VAL A 88 17.71 17.87 -0.90
N PHE A 89 17.13 16.71 -1.17
CA PHE A 89 17.40 15.46 -0.47
C PHE A 89 18.05 14.49 -1.44
N GLU A 90 19.34 14.24 -1.23
CA GLU A 90 20.10 13.24 -1.97
C GLU A 90 19.89 11.85 -1.39
N HIS A 91 20.07 10.82 -2.22
CA HIS A 91 20.06 9.41 -1.79
C HIS A 91 18.78 8.96 -1.07
N SER A 92 17.64 9.60 -1.37
CA SER A 92 16.33 9.08 -0.99
C SER A 92 16.03 7.81 -1.78
N LYS A 93 15.06 7.02 -1.33
CA LYS A 93 14.52 5.88 -2.09
C LYS A 93 13.04 6.10 -2.37
N SER A 94 12.63 5.81 -3.59
CA SER A 94 11.22 5.89 -3.99
C SER A 94 10.75 4.57 -4.60
N ASN A 95 9.50 4.22 -4.36
CA ASN A 95 8.91 3.02 -4.96
C ASN A 95 7.40 3.18 -5.14
N TYR A 96 6.82 2.63 -6.22
CA TYR A 96 5.36 2.63 -6.36
C TYR A 96 4.71 1.81 -5.25
N ARG A 97 3.48 2.19 -4.90
CA ARG A 97 2.73 1.61 -3.77
C ARG A 97 1.26 1.36 -4.11
N GLY A 98 0.61 0.66 -3.19
CA GLY A 98 -0.79 0.25 -3.28
C GLY A 98 -0.94 -1.17 -3.82
N GLN A 99 -2.15 -1.54 -4.18
CA GLN A 99 -2.47 -2.85 -4.76
C GLN A 99 -3.19 -2.66 -6.10
N SER A 100 -4.47 -2.30 -6.08
CA SER A 100 -5.22 -1.95 -7.29
C SER A 100 -4.71 -0.66 -7.93
N SER A 101 -4.34 0.33 -7.11
CA SER A 101 -3.82 1.62 -7.58
C SER A 101 -2.48 1.57 -8.30
N LEU A 102 -1.75 0.44 -8.20
CA LEU A 102 -0.52 0.27 -8.98
C LEU A 102 -0.79 0.31 -10.48
N PHE A 103 -2.01 -0.02 -10.90
CA PHE A 103 -2.38 -0.10 -12.31
C PHE A 103 -3.11 1.15 -12.81
N PHE A 104 -3.18 2.21 -12.01
CA PHE A 104 -3.65 3.51 -12.46
C PHE A 104 -2.60 4.20 -13.30
N ALA A 105 -3.03 4.99 -14.29
CA ALA A 105 -2.12 5.78 -15.14
C ALA A 105 -1.26 6.76 -14.32
N LYS A 106 -1.81 7.24 -13.19
CA LYS A 106 -1.10 8.03 -12.19
C LYS A 106 -0.76 7.17 -10.98
N HIS A 107 0.49 6.75 -10.89
CA HIS A 107 0.96 5.98 -9.75
C HIS A 107 1.06 6.83 -8.48
N GLN A 108 0.75 6.23 -7.35
CA GLN A 108 1.20 6.70 -6.05
C GLN A 108 2.51 6.00 -5.66
N PHE A 109 3.36 6.70 -4.91
CA PHE A 109 4.66 6.18 -4.49
C PHE A 109 4.99 6.56 -3.04
N ASN A 110 5.88 5.77 -2.42
CA ASN A 110 6.51 6.16 -1.17
C ASN A 110 7.77 6.98 -1.48
N LEU A 111 8.06 7.94 -0.61
CA LEU A 111 9.37 8.58 -0.48
C LEU A 111 9.99 8.11 0.83
N LYS A 112 11.23 7.62 0.81
CA LYS A 112 11.97 7.20 1.99
C LYS A 112 13.31 7.92 2.06
N PHE A 113 13.53 8.66 3.13
CA PHE A 113 14.79 9.33 3.43
C PHE A 113 15.72 8.40 4.23
N PRO A 114 17.05 8.59 4.16
CA PRO A 114 18.00 7.81 4.94
C PRO A 114 17.82 8.04 6.45
N GLU A 115 17.53 9.29 6.83
CA GLU A 115 17.31 9.72 8.21
C GLU A 115 15.93 10.34 8.41
N ASP A 116 15.54 10.49 9.67
CA ASP A 116 14.32 11.20 10.03
C ASP A 116 14.40 12.62 9.48
N THR A 117 13.38 13.01 8.70
CA THR A 117 13.39 14.26 7.94
C THR A 117 12.07 14.97 8.14
N SER A 118 12.09 16.26 8.49
CA SER A 118 10.90 17.12 8.35
C SER A 118 10.73 17.48 6.88
N PHE A 119 9.64 17.01 6.28
CA PHE A 119 9.37 17.20 4.86
C PHE A 119 8.14 18.08 4.69
N LEU A 120 8.30 19.24 4.05
CA LEU A 120 7.21 20.22 3.80
C LEU A 120 6.42 20.63 5.05
N GLY A 121 7.11 20.79 6.19
CA GLY A 121 6.53 21.23 7.47
C GLY A 121 5.77 20.13 8.22
N MET A 122 5.84 18.89 7.75
CA MET A 122 5.31 17.72 8.47
C MET A 122 6.27 17.28 9.58
N VAL A 123 5.74 16.46 10.50
CA VAL A 123 6.52 15.91 11.60
C VAL A 123 7.65 15.02 11.03
N GLU A 124 8.79 15.00 11.71
CA GLU A 124 9.94 14.21 11.27
C GLU A 124 9.59 12.73 11.11
N ASN A 125 9.89 12.19 9.92
CA ASN A 125 9.64 10.80 9.58
C ASN A 125 10.66 10.34 8.55
N LYS A 126 11.02 9.05 8.54
CA LYS A 126 11.84 8.46 7.46
C LYS A 126 11.06 8.25 6.17
N ALA A 127 9.74 8.17 6.24
CA ALA A 127 8.93 7.81 5.07
C ALA A 127 7.65 8.64 4.95
N PHE A 128 7.37 9.04 3.71
CA PHE A 128 6.19 9.79 3.33
C PHE A 128 5.49 9.10 2.16
N VAL A 129 4.23 9.46 1.95
CA VAL A 129 3.39 8.92 0.89
C VAL A 129 3.01 10.04 -0.06
N MET A 130 3.40 9.92 -1.31
CA MET A 130 2.89 10.75 -2.40
C MET A 130 1.65 10.05 -2.95
N ASN A 131 0.49 10.34 -2.36
CA ASN A 131 -0.78 9.82 -2.84
C ASN A 131 -1.16 10.54 -4.14
N GLY A 132 -1.33 9.75 -5.21
CA GLY A 132 -1.84 10.18 -6.50
C GLY A 132 -3.35 9.91 -6.53
N PRO A 133 -4.21 10.89 -6.21
CA PRO A 133 -5.66 10.75 -6.12
C PRO A 133 -6.32 10.56 -7.50
N PHE A 134 -6.01 9.47 -8.20
CA PHE A 134 -6.45 9.26 -9.58
C PHE A 134 -7.97 9.08 -9.71
N ILE A 135 -8.59 8.37 -8.77
CA ILE A 135 -10.04 8.12 -8.72
C ILE A 135 -10.79 9.03 -7.73
N ASP A 136 -10.07 9.96 -7.10
CA ASP A 136 -10.66 10.98 -6.23
C ASP A 136 -10.69 12.31 -6.98
N CYS A 137 -11.79 12.55 -7.68
CA CYS A 137 -12.00 13.72 -8.52
C CYS A 137 -11.95 15.05 -7.75
N THR A 138 -12.05 15.02 -6.43
CA THR A 138 -11.95 16.23 -5.59
C THR A 138 -10.53 16.52 -5.16
N LEU A 139 -9.65 15.51 -5.13
CA LEU A 139 -8.33 15.53 -4.49
C LEU A 139 -8.39 15.77 -2.96
N LEU A 140 -9.58 15.71 -2.35
CA LEU A 140 -9.82 16.17 -0.97
C LEU A 140 -10.25 15.06 -0.01
N ARG A 141 -10.59 13.85 -0.46
CA ARG A 141 -11.25 12.87 0.44
C ARG A 141 -10.37 12.38 1.57
N ASN A 142 -9.13 12.01 1.27
CA ASN A 142 -8.14 11.70 2.31
C ASN A 142 -7.82 12.94 3.16
N HIS A 143 -7.77 14.13 2.55
CA HIS A 143 -7.49 15.38 3.27
C HIS A 143 -8.57 15.68 4.33
N LEU A 144 -9.86 15.60 3.94
CA LEU A 144 -11.01 15.72 4.82
C LEU A 144 -11.00 14.63 5.90
N ALA A 145 -10.77 13.37 5.51
CA ALA A 145 -10.81 12.26 6.45
C ALA A 145 -9.81 12.43 7.59
N HIS A 146 -8.57 12.79 7.27
CA HIS A 146 -7.53 12.98 8.27
C HIS A 146 -7.77 14.24 9.12
N TRP A 147 -8.34 15.31 8.54
CA TRP A 147 -8.75 16.48 9.33
C TRP A 147 -9.86 16.16 10.33
N LEU A 148 -10.93 15.49 9.89
CA LEU A 148 -12.03 15.05 10.75
C LEU A 148 -11.54 14.17 11.91
N TYR A 149 -10.66 13.20 11.63
CA TYR A 149 -10.16 12.33 12.69
C TYR A 149 -9.26 13.08 13.68
N ARG A 150 -8.39 13.97 13.19
CA ARG A 150 -7.57 14.83 14.08
C ARG A 150 -8.42 15.76 14.94
N SER A 151 -9.54 16.26 14.44
CA SER A 151 -10.39 17.17 15.21
C SER A 151 -11.09 16.50 16.38
N THR A 152 -11.11 15.16 16.45
CA THR A 152 -11.52 14.41 17.66
C THR A 152 -10.48 14.47 18.79
N GLY A 153 -9.31 15.07 18.55
CA GLY A 153 -8.16 15.03 19.46
C GLY A 153 -7.28 13.79 19.30
N ARG A 154 -7.63 12.86 18.40
CA ARG A 154 -6.83 11.66 18.11
C ARG A 154 -5.78 11.91 17.04
N TYR A 155 -4.72 11.12 17.08
CA TYR A 155 -3.70 11.14 16.05
C TYR A 155 -4.25 10.63 14.70
N SER A 156 -3.98 11.39 13.64
CA SER A 156 -4.09 10.98 12.24
C SER A 156 -3.01 11.72 11.45
N VAL A 157 -2.50 11.11 10.38
CA VAL A 157 -1.41 11.68 9.58
C VAL A 157 -1.75 13.05 9.03
N LYS A 158 -0.78 13.98 9.05
CA LYS A 158 -0.91 15.27 8.36
C LYS A 158 -0.88 15.05 6.86
N THR A 159 -1.53 15.97 6.15
CA THR A 159 -1.62 15.93 4.69
C THR A 159 -1.43 17.33 4.09
N ARG A 160 -0.86 17.40 2.88
CA ARG A 160 -0.61 18.67 2.17
C ARG A 160 -0.66 18.44 0.66
N HIS A 161 -1.39 19.26 -0.09
CA HIS A 161 -1.37 19.19 -1.55
C HIS A 161 -0.02 19.66 -2.10
N THR A 162 0.48 18.96 -3.10
CA THR A 162 1.74 19.26 -3.78
C THR A 162 1.58 19.10 -5.28
N VAL A 163 2.40 19.83 -6.04
CA VAL A 163 2.55 19.62 -7.47
C VAL A 163 3.79 18.78 -7.70
N VAL A 164 3.65 17.70 -8.45
CA VAL A 164 4.75 16.74 -8.64
C VAL A 164 5.27 16.79 -10.07
N TYR A 165 6.58 16.82 -10.18
CA TYR A 165 7.30 16.52 -11.41
C TYR A 165 8.16 15.28 -11.18
N MET A 166 8.21 14.39 -12.16
CA MET A 166 8.98 13.15 -12.07
C MET A 166 9.96 13.01 -13.22
N ARG A 167 11.19 12.62 -12.88
CA ARG A 167 12.14 12.08 -13.83
C ARG A 167 12.24 10.57 -13.56
N THR A 168 11.42 9.80 -14.27
CA THR A 168 11.28 8.35 -14.05
C THR A 168 12.43 7.56 -14.67
N ASP A 169 13.20 8.15 -15.56
CA ASP A 169 14.37 7.55 -16.20
C ASP A 169 15.57 8.51 -16.06
N PRO A 170 16.73 8.05 -15.57
CA PRO A 170 17.93 8.90 -15.46
C PRO A 170 18.35 9.58 -16.77
N ALA A 171 17.99 9.02 -17.93
CA ALA A 171 18.29 9.59 -19.24
C ALA A 171 17.36 10.75 -19.66
N GLN A 172 16.25 10.97 -18.96
CA GLN A 172 15.37 12.12 -19.26
C GLN A 172 16.10 13.43 -18.97
N GLU A 173 16.11 14.37 -19.91
CA GLU A 173 16.73 15.69 -19.73
C GLU A 173 15.88 16.64 -18.88
N LYS A 174 14.55 16.54 -18.97
CA LYS A 174 13.61 17.36 -18.20
C LYS A 174 12.63 16.48 -17.43
N PRO A 175 12.26 16.85 -16.18
CA PRO A 175 11.25 16.11 -15.45
C PRO A 175 9.88 16.38 -16.08
N ARG A 176 8.99 15.38 -16.05
CA ARG A 176 7.63 15.48 -16.62
C ARG A 176 6.63 15.82 -15.51
N TYR A 177 5.63 16.62 -15.85
CA TYR A 177 4.53 16.93 -14.93
C TYR A 177 3.75 15.64 -14.61
N ALA A 178 3.51 15.38 -13.33
CA ALA A 178 2.76 14.21 -12.86
C ALA A 178 1.38 14.60 -12.27
N GLY A 179 1.06 15.88 -12.19
CA GLY A 179 -0.21 16.37 -11.64
C GLY A 179 -0.13 16.76 -10.15
N ILE A 180 -1.30 16.94 -9.57
CA ILE A 180 -1.47 17.30 -8.15
C ILE A 180 -1.50 16.03 -7.30
N TYR A 181 -0.66 15.96 -6.29
CA TYR A 181 -0.62 14.87 -5.32
C TYR A 181 -1.08 15.38 -3.95
N LEU A 182 -1.53 14.44 -3.12
CA LEU A 182 -1.66 14.67 -1.68
C LEU A 182 -0.44 14.01 -1.02
N LEU A 183 0.43 14.81 -0.41
CA LEU A 183 1.47 14.30 0.48
C LEU A 183 0.80 13.89 1.81
N LEU A 184 1.15 12.71 2.31
CA LEU A 184 0.78 12.24 3.64
C LEU A 184 2.04 11.80 4.40
N GLU A 185 2.06 12.00 5.71
CA GLU A 185 2.98 11.26 6.60
C GLU A 185 2.69 9.76 6.45
N LYS A 186 3.72 8.91 6.52
CA LYS A 186 3.50 7.47 6.65
C LYS A 186 3.21 7.15 8.12
N PRO A 187 2.11 6.47 8.46
CA PRO A 187 1.85 6.09 9.85
C PRO A 187 3.00 5.23 10.38
N THR A 188 3.57 5.67 11.49
CA THR A 188 4.58 4.95 12.26
C THR A 188 4.19 4.93 13.73
N TYR A 189 4.91 4.14 14.50
CA TYR A 189 4.63 3.88 15.91
C TYR A 189 5.69 4.47 16.85
N ASP A 190 6.57 5.33 16.31
CA ASP A 190 7.59 6.06 17.05
C ASP A 190 6.99 7.21 17.88
N LYS A 191 7.87 7.83 18.70
CA LYS A 191 7.54 8.92 19.63
C LYS A 191 6.84 10.12 19.01
N ASN A 192 7.01 10.36 17.71
CA ASN A 192 6.49 11.52 17.00
C ASN A 192 5.09 11.27 16.40
N HIS A 193 4.60 10.02 16.42
CA HIS A 193 3.35 9.61 15.78
C HIS A 193 2.42 8.87 16.75
N VAL A 194 2.19 7.56 16.57
CA VAL A 194 1.37 6.77 17.51
C VAL A 194 2.09 6.57 18.86
N ASN A 195 3.42 6.73 18.95
CA ASN A 195 4.16 6.68 20.21
C ASN A 195 3.79 5.47 21.09
N LEU A 196 4.10 4.27 20.58
CA LEU A 196 3.96 3.04 21.35
C LEU A 196 5.24 2.76 22.12
N ALA A 197 5.10 2.15 23.31
CA ALA A 197 6.24 1.54 24.00
C ALA A 197 6.97 0.59 23.05
N SER A 198 8.28 0.80 22.88
CA SER A 198 9.09 -0.08 22.05
C SER A 198 9.19 -1.47 22.66
N MET A 199 9.30 -2.48 21.79
CA MET A 199 9.48 -3.86 22.20
C MET A 199 10.27 -4.62 21.15
N ASN A 200 11.25 -5.39 21.59
CA ASN A 200 12.00 -6.34 20.77
C ASN A 200 12.30 -7.62 21.57
N ALA A 201 12.86 -8.62 20.89
CA ALA A 201 13.24 -9.89 21.49
C ALA A 201 14.15 -9.76 22.73
N GLY A 202 15.03 -8.76 22.77
CA GLY A 202 15.96 -8.53 23.88
C GLY A 202 15.26 -8.17 25.18
N CYS A 203 14.45 -7.11 25.19
CA CYS A 203 13.68 -6.77 26.40
C CYS A 203 12.59 -7.80 26.71
N ALA A 204 11.98 -8.45 25.70
CA ALA A 204 11.00 -9.53 25.95
C ALA A 204 11.62 -10.75 26.64
N ALA A 205 12.89 -11.07 26.34
CA ALA A 205 13.61 -12.14 27.02
C ALA A 205 14.00 -11.78 28.46
N ARG A 206 14.24 -10.50 28.74
CA ARG A 206 14.63 -9.99 30.06
C ARG A 206 13.43 -9.80 30.99
N ASP A 207 12.35 -9.21 30.48
CA ASP A 207 11.09 -9.02 31.18
C ASP A 207 9.91 -9.41 30.27
N PRO A 208 9.37 -10.63 30.41
CA PRO A 208 8.24 -11.08 29.61
C PRO A 208 6.97 -10.21 29.70
N LYS A 209 6.82 -9.39 30.76
CA LYS A 209 5.65 -8.50 30.93
C LYS A 209 5.58 -7.43 29.84
N VAL A 210 6.72 -7.11 29.20
CA VAL A 210 6.75 -6.16 28.07
C VAL A 210 5.87 -6.62 26.90
N MET A 211 5.53 -7.90 26.81
CA MET A 211 4.68 -8.40 25.72
C MET A 211 3.21 -7.97 25.83
N ASN A 212 2.76 -7.40 26.96
CA ASN A 212 1.39 -6.88 27.10
C ASN A 212 1.12 -5.57 26.33
N GLY A 213 2.07 -5.05 25.56
CA GLY A 213 1.84 -3.89 24.69
C GLY A 213 3.09 -3.45 23.93
N GLY A 214 2.92 -2.47 23.06
CA GLY A 214 3.89 -2.19 21.99
C GLY A 214 3.55 -2.94 20.70
N TRP A 215 2.26 -3.24 20.49
CA TRP A 215 1.78 -3.97 19.32
C TRP A 215 0.90 -3.08 18.45
N ALA A 216 1.02 -3.22 17.14
CA ALA A 216 0.07 -2.65 16.19
C ALA A 216 -0.18 -3.60 15.04
N TRP A 217 -1.42 -3.61 14.55
CA TRP A 217 -1.82 -4.44 13.42
C TRP A 217 -2.90 -3.75 12.60
N SER A 218 -3.20 -4.33 11.45
CA SER A 218 -4.30 -3.90 10.59
C SER A 218 -5.09 -5.08 10.06
N ASN A 219 -6.34 -4.85 9.71
CA ASN A 219 -7.11 -5.77 8.88
C ASN A 219 -6.95 -5.32 7.43
N ASP A 220 -6.23 -6.11 6.64
CA ASP A 220 -5.95 -5.87 5.23
C ASP A 220 -5.60 -7.21 4.56
N PRO A 221 -5.84 -7.43 3.25
CA PRO A 221 -5.40 -8.64 2.59
C PRO A 221 -3.88 -8.76 2.66
N PRO A 222 -3.36 -9.96 2.94
CA PRO A 222 -1.92 -10.15 3.08
C PRO A 222 -1.19 -9.90 1.77
N SER A 223 -0.13 -9.09 1.79
CA SER A 223 0.79 -8.96 0.66
C SER A 223 1.93 -9.97 0.78
N TYR A 224 2.70 -10.18 -0.29
CA TYR A 224 3.94 -10.93 -0.15
C TYR A 224 4.85 -10.24 0.90
N GLY A 225 5.45 -11.04 1.78
CA GLY A 225 6.35 -10.58 2.83
C GLY A 225 5.66 -9.88 4.01
N SER A 226 4.33 -9.67 4.00
CA SER A 226 3.63 -9.17 5.19
C SER A 226 3.63 -10.23 6.29
N TYR A 227 3.69 -9.77 7.55
CA TYR A 227 3.64 -10.65 8.70
C TYR A 227 2.21 -10.71 9.23
N SER A 228 1.67 -11.91 9.39
CA SER A 228 0.31 -12.14 9.83
C SER A 228 0.22 -13.32 10.81
N PRO A 229 -0.17 -13.10 12.07
CA PRO A 229 -0.29 -14.14 13.08
C PRO A 229 -1.22 -15.28 12.65
N ASN A 230 -0.86 -16.52 12.99
CA ASN A 230 -1.72 -17.69 12.84
C ASN A 230 -2.49 -17.94 14.14
N LEU A 231 -3.60 -17.25 14.33
CA LEU A 231 -4.43 -17.37 15.53
C LEU A 231 -5.07 -18.76 15.66
N VAL A 232 -5.36 -19.15 16.89
CA VAL A 232 -6.18 -20.34 17.19
C VAL A 232 -7.57 -20.11 16.63
N ILE A 233 -8.04 -20.99 15.75
CA ILE A 233 -9.39 -20.93 15.21
C ILE A 233 -10.30 -21.70 16.16
N ASP A 234 -10.94 -20.96 17.06
CA ASP A 234 -11.98 -21.44 17.98
C ASP A 234 -13.32 -20.73 17.72
N GLN A 235 -14.36 -21.05 18.50
CA GLN A 235 -15.68 -20.41 18.35
C GLN A 235 -15.62 -18.89 18.51
N TYR A 236 -14.71 -18.37 19.33
CA TYR A 236 -14.58 -16.93 19.60
C TYR A 236 -13.93 -16.22 18.42
N GLN A 237 -12.81 -16.76 17.92
CA GLN A 237 -12.11 -16.25 16.75
C GLN A 237 -12.97 -16.37 15.48
N ASN A 238 -13.71 -17.46 15.31
CA ASN A 238 -14.61 -17.63 14.18
C ASN A 238 -15.71 -16.57 14.15
N GLU A 239 -16.27 -16.25 15.32
CA GLU A 239 -17.36 -15.28 15.42
C GLU A 239 -16.85 -13.84 15.29
N PHE A 240 -15.81 -13.48 16.04
CA PHE A 240 -15.40 -12.08 16.21
C PHE A 240 -14.09 -11.70 15.51
N GLY A 241 -13.29 -12.70 15.13
CA GLY A 241 -12.10 -12.49 14.31
C GLY A 241 -12.41 -12.30 12.83
N MET A 242 -13.69 -12.39 12.41
CA MET A 242 -14.17 -12.12 11.05
C MET A 242 -13.56 -13.04 9.96
N GLY A 243 -12.95 -14.16 10.36
CA GLY A 243 -12.14 -15.00 9.45
C GLY A 243 -10.88 -14.30 8.92
N GLU A 244 -10.56 -13.12 9.44
CA GLU A 244 -9.43 -12.30 9.04
C GLU A 244 -8.23 -12.56 9.96
N ARG A 245 -7.04 -12.68 9.37
CA ARG A 245 -5.79 -12.71 10.13
C ARG A 245 -5.26 -11.28 10.23
N PRO A 246 -4.86 -10.79 11.42
CA PRO A 246 -4.31 -9.45 11.55
C PRO A 246 -2.98 -9.34 10.76
N MET A 247 -2.73 -8.21 10.11
CA MET A 247 -1.45 -7.86 9.50
C MET A 247 -0.63 -7.06 10.50
N LEU A 248 0.47 -7.63 10.98
CA LEU A 248 1.33 -6.97 11.94
C LEU A 248 2.00 -5.74 11.33
N ALA A 249 1.85 -4.60 12.00
CA ALA A 249 2.45 -3.32 11.64
C ALA A 249 3.58 -2.92 12.61
N HIS A 250 3.51 -3.34 13.88
CA HIS A 250 4.56 -3.14 14.88
C HIS A 250 4.55 -4.22 15.97
N PRO A 251 5.71 -4.68 16.47
CA PRO A 251 7.06 -4.38 15.95
C PRO A 251 7.29 -5.06 14.59
N SER A 252 8.43 -4.79 13.94
CA SER A 252 8.70 -5.42 12.63
C SER A 252 8.81 -6.93 12.79
N GLY A 253 8.31 -7.70 11.81
CA GLY A 253 8.36 -9.17 11.86
C GLY A 253 9.75 -9.74 12.10
N SER A 254 10.80 -9.11 11.55
CA SER A 254 12.21 -9.48 11.73
C SER A 254 12.74 -9.30 13.15
N SER A 255 12.07 -8.51 13.99
CA SER A 255 12.47 -8.27 15.39
C SER A 255 11.79 -9.21 16.38
N LEU A 256 10.84 -10.04 15.92
CA LEU A 256 10.09 -10.97 16.74
C LEU A 256 10.91 -12.22 17.07
N SER A 257 10.81 -12.69 18.31
CA SER A 257 11.19 -14.04 18.70
C SER A 257 9.99 -14.99 18.67
N GLN A 258 10.24 -16.30 18.83
CA GLN A 258 9.15 -17.27 18.95
C GLN A 258 8.30 -17.01 20.21
N GLN A 259 8.94 -16.63 21.32
CA GLN A 259 8.24 -16.22 22.55
C GLN A 259 7.20 -15.11 22.31
N MET A 260 7.58 -14.08 21.55
CA MET A 260 6.69 -12.95 21.25
C MET A 260 5.52 -13.39 20.37
N ARG A 261 5.76 -14.25 19.39
CA ARG A 261 4.72 -14.80 18.51
C ARG A 261 3.73 -15.65 19.28
N ASP A 262 4.23 -16.56 20.12
CA ASP A 262 3.43 -17.44 20.95
C ASP A 262 2.58 -16.63 21.93
N TYR A 263 3.15 -15.60 22.57
CA TYR A 263 2.40 -14.70 23.45
C TYR A 263 1.19 -14.08 22.73
N PHE A 264 1.39 -13.58 21.51
CA PHE A 264 0.34 -12.91 20.77
C PHE A 264 -0.84 -13.84 20.44
N VAL A 265 -0.57 -15.10 20.07
CA VAL A 265 -1.59 -16.05 19.59
C VAL A 265 -2.14 -16.96 20.68
N ASN A 266 -1.51 -17.02 21.85
CA ASN A 266 -1.93 -17.85 22.97
C ASN A 266 -3.30 -17.38 23.50
N THR A 267 -4.20 -18.32 23.80
CA THR A 267 -5.58 -18.00 24.22
C THR A 267 -5.70 -17.48 25.64
N ASP A 268 -4.69 -17.71 26.48
CA ASP A 268 -4.65 -17.34 27.89
C ASP A 268 -3.88 -16.03 28.12
N THR A 269 -2.92 -15.70 27.25
CA THR A 269 -2.08 -14.49 27.39
C THR A 269 -2.28 -13.46 26.28
N GLY A 270 -2.71 -13.87 25.09
CA GLY A 270 -2.89 -13.00 23.94
C GLY A 270 -4.09 -12.07 24.12
N PHE A 271 -3.87 -10.76 23.97
CA PHE A 271 -4.91 -9.75 24.17
C PHE A 271 -6.06 -9.84 23.14
N LEU A 272 -5.79 -10.25 21.90
CA LEU A 272 -6.82 -10.45 20.88
C LEU A 272 -7.71 -11.67 21.21
N PRO A 273 -7.17 -12.88 21.44
CA PRO A 273 -7.97 -14.02 21.90
C PRO A 273 -8.80 -13.73 23.16
N GLN A 274 -8.23 -13.06 24.17
CA GLN A 274 -8.94 -12.70 25.39
C GLN A 274 -10.09 -11.73 25.13
N MET A 275 -9.88 -10.73 24.26
CA MET A 275 -10.91 -9.77 23.87
C MET A 275 -12.08 -10.46 23.12
N TYR A 276 -11.80 -11.41 22.22
CA TYR A 276 -12.87 -12.19 21.57
C TYR A 276 -13.67 -13.05 22.56
N ARG A 277 -13.00 -13.60 23.59
CA ARG A 277 -13.67 -14.33 24.67
C ARG A 277 -14.54 -13.43 25.52
N ALA A 278 -14.10 -12.20 25.81
CA ALA A 278 -14.90 -11.21 26.52
C ALA A 278 -16.18 -10.84 25.74
N LEU A 279 -16.07 -10.66 24.41
CA LEU A 279 -17.23 -10.40 23.55
C LEU A 279 -18.23 -11.56 23.53
N TRP A 280 -17.76 -12.79 23.72
CA TRP A 280 -18.65 -13.95 23.81
C TRP A 280 -19.32 -14.03 25.18
N ASN A 281 -18.52 -14.08 26.24
CA ASN A 281 -18.97 -14.51 27.57
C ASN A 281 -19.50 -13.37 28.45
N ASN A 282 -19.08 -12.11 28.21
CA ASN A 282 -19.22 -11.05 29.21
C ASN A 282 -20.03 -9.84 28.73
N MET A 283 -20.95 -10.00 27.79
CA MET A 283 -21.77 -8.88 27.29
C MET A 283 -22.78 -8.35 28.31
N THR A 284 -23.15 -9.15 29.32
CA THR A 284 -24.00 -8.73 30.44
C THR A 284 -23.21 -8.02 31.55
N ALA A 285 -21.87 -7.96 31.45
CA ALA A 285 -21.00 -7.28 32.40
C ALA A 285 -20.62 -5.89 31.87
N PRO A 286 -21.27 -4.80 32.33
CA PRO A 286 -21.19 -3.49 31.68
C PRO A 286 -19.85 -2.78 31.80
N LEU A 287 -18.92 -3.29 32.61
CA LEU A 287 -17.59 -2.69 32.83
C LEU A 287 -16.46 -3.61 32.37
N GLU A 288 -16.77 -4.71 31.68
CA GLU A 288 -15.75 -5.65 31.24
C GLU A 288 -15.03 -5.16 29.98
N LEU A 289 -15.77 -4.62 29.01
CA LEU A 289 -15.21 -4.31 27.70
C LEU A 289 -14.09 -3.26 27.75
N GLN A 290 -14.21 -2.27 28.65
CA GLN A 290 -13.20 -1.22 28.87
C GLN A 290 -11.86 -1.74 29.40
N LYS A 291 -11.79 -2.98 29.92
CA LYS A 291 -10.52 -3.63 30.30
C LYS A 291 -9.73 -4.09 29.07
N HIS A 292 -10.42 -4.35 27.97
CA HIS A 292 -9.85 -4.85 26.72
C HIS A 292 -9.68 -3.76 25.67
N LEU A 293 -10.63 -2.82 25.59
CA LEU A 293 -10.71 -1.78 24.55
C LEU A 293 -10.75 -0.36 25.14
N ASP A 294 -10.07 0.58 24.47
CA ASP A 294 -10.26 2.01 24.67
C ASP A 294 -11.57 2.43 24.00
N LEU A 295 -12.67 2.42 24.76
CA LEU A 295 -14.01 2.65 24.21
C LEU A 295 -14.16 4.00 23.49
N GLY A 296 -13.39 5.02 23.91
CA GLY A 296 -13.37 6.30 23.23
C GLY A 296 -12.80 6.20 21.81
N SER A 297 -11.73 5.42 21.60
CA SER A 297 -11.11 5.22 20.29
C SER A 297 -12.03 4.47 19.34
N PHE A 298 -12.74 3.48 19.86
CA PHE A 298 -13.74 2.74 19.11
C PHE A 298 -14.93 3.63 18.74
N ALA A 299 -15.39 4.51 19.65
CA ALA A 299 -16.44 5.47 19.35
C ALA A 299 -16.02 6.47 18.25
N ASP A 300 -14.84 7.11 18.38
CA ASP A 300 -14.35 8.05 17.37
C ASP A 300 -14.09 7.38 16.01
N TYR A 301 -13.53 6.17 16.00
CA TYR A 301 -13.32 5.39 14.77
C TYR A 301 -14.63 4.99 14.09
N LEU A 302 -15.61 4.49 14.86
CA LEU A 302 -16.93 4.12 14.36
C LEU A 302 -17.63 5.33 13.76
N LEU A 303 -17.71 6.46 14.48
CA LEU A 303 -18.39 7.66 14.00
C LEU A 303 -17.76 8.21 12.72
N HIS A 304 -16.42 8.24 12.65
CA HIS A 304 -15.71 8.66 11.45
C HIS A 304 -16.00 7.73 10.26
N THR A 305 -15.96 6.43 10.50
CA THR A 305 -16.22 5.40 9.48
C THR A 305 -17.67 5.46 8.98
N GLU A 306 -18.65 5.55 9.88
CA GLU A 306 -20.07 5.66 9.55
C GLU A 306 -20.40 6.94 8.77
N MET A 307 -19.78 8.07 9.13
CA MET A 307 -19.95 9.34 8.42
C MET A 307 -19.31 9.31 7.03
N SER A 308 -18.22 8.55 6.87
CA SER A 308 -17.49 8.48 5.60
C SER A 308 -18.20 7.65 4.51
N LEU A 309 -19.06 6.71 4.90
CA LEU A 309 -19.60 5.68 4.01
C LEU A 309 -18.50 4.92 3.23
N ASN A 310 -17.31 4.74 3.81
CA ASN A 310 -16.22 4.04 3.14
C ASN A 310 -16.63 2.59 2.78
N VAL A 311 -16.38 2.21 1.52
CA VAL A 311 -16.66 0.84 1.03
C VAL A 311 -15.83 -0.23 1.73
N ASP A 312 -14.66 0.15 2.21
CA ASP A 312 -13.70 -0.74 2.87
C ASP A 312 -13.84 -0.80 4.39
N ALA A 313 -14.76 0.00 4.95
CA ALA A 313 -15.04 0.12 6.37
C ALA A 313 -14.96 -1.21 7.13
N TYR A 314 -14.29 -1.19 8.29
CA TYR A 314 -14.19 -2.25 9.29
C TYR A 314 -13.45 -3.54 8.91
N ARG A 315 -13.13 -3.77 7.62
CA ARG A 315 -12.48 -5.01 7.12
C ARG A 315 -11.17 -4.79 6.37
N ARG A 316 -10.93 -3.58 5.87
CA ARG A 316 -9.76 -3.21 5.07
C ARG A 316 -9.27 -1.84 5.52
N SER A 317 -7.97 -1.60 5.41
CA SER A 317 -7.35 -0.35 5.87
C SER A 317 -7.74 0.04 7.31
N THR A 318 -8.03 -0.96 8.15
CA THR A 318 -8.50 -0.80 9.53
C THR A 318 -7.33 -1.08 10.45
N PHE A 319 -6.86 -0.08 11.20
CA PHE A 319 -5.69 -0.19 12.06
C PHE A 319 -6.09 -0.26 13.52
N PHE A 320 -5.30 -1.00 14.29
CA PHE A 320 -5.41 -1.11 15.73
C PHE A 320 -4.03 -1.12 16.36
N PHE A 321 -3.97 -0.72 17.62
CA PHE A 321 -2.75 -0.86 18.40
C PHE A 321 -3.06 -1.07 19.87
N LYS A 322 -2.07 -1.59 20.61
CA LYS A 322 -2.12 -1.75 22.05
C LYS A 322 -0.80 -1.23 22.63
N ASP A 323 -0.89 -0.15 23.40
CA ASP A 323 0.26 0.34 24.17
C ASP A 323 0.44 -0.50 25.45
N ARG A 324 1.63 -0.42 26.07
CA ARG A 324 1.97 -1.18 27.27
C ARG A 324 0.99 -0.91 28.40
N ASP A 325 0.44 -1.98 28.97
CA ASP A 325 -0.52 -1.95 30.07
C ASP A 325 -1.79 -1.11 29.83
N GLN A 326 -2.11 -0.86 28.55
CA GLN A 326 -3.29 -0.11 28.14
C GLN A 326 -4.22 -0.94 27.26
N PRO A 327 -5.53 -0.61 27.19
CA PRO A 327 -6.47 -1.26 26.29
C PRO A 327 -6.12 -1.11 24.80
N ILE A 328 -6.70 -1.97 23.97
CA ILE A 328 -6.60 -1.90 22.52
C ILE A 328 -7.30 -0.64 22.04
N ASN A 329 -6.65 0.11 21.16
CA ASN A 329 -7.19 1.31 20.52
C ASN A 329 -7.50 1.03 19.04
N ALA A 330 -8.56 1.65 18.53
CA ALA A 330 -8.88 1.71 17.10
C ALA A 330 -8.24 2.93 16.43
N GLY A 331 -7.73 2.74 15.22
CA GLY A 331 -7.04 3.74 14.41
C GLY A 331 -5.51 3.61 14.43
N PRO A 332 -4.78 4.56 13.82
CA PRO A 332 -5.31 5.72 13.09
C PRO A 332 -6.10 5.33 11.83
N VAL A 333 -7.00 6.21 11.37
CA VAL A 333 -7.75 6.00 10.11
C VAL A 333 -6.83 6.08 8.90
N TRP A 334 -7.20 5.37 7.82
CA TRP A 334 -6.39 5.28 6.60
C TRP A 334 -7.24 4.96 5.36
N ASP A 335 -6.78 5.42 4.20
CA ASP A 335 -7.31 5.13 2.85
C ASP A 335 -8.83 5.37 2.66
N LEU A 336 -9.21 6.63 2.55
CA LEU A 336 -10.59 7.11 2.39
C LEU A 336 -10.85 7.73 1.01
N ASN A 337 -10.16 7.27 -0.03
CA ASN A 337 -10.44 7.68 -1.42
C ASN A 337 -11.83 7.23 -1.92
N LEU A 338 -12.36 6.12 -1.40
CA LEU A 338 -13.68 5.55 -1.70
C LEU A 338 -14.73 5.89 -0.62
N ALA A 339 -14.76 7.16 -0.22
CA ALA A 339 -15.65 7.70 0.83
C ALA A 339 -16.28 9.04 0.39
N TYR A 340 -17.16 9.61 1.23
CA TYR A 340 -17.75 10.93 1.08
C TYR A 340 -18.35 11.17 -0.33
N GLY A 341 -19.34 10.35 -0.68
CA GLY A 341 -19.98 10.41 -2.00
C GLY A 341 -19.29 9.61 -3.11
N ASN A 342 -18.14 8.98 -2.83
CA ASN A 342 -17.46 8.06 -3.76
C ASN A 342 -17.60 6.60 -3.34
N GLY A 343 -17.34 5.69 -4.28
CA GLY A 343 -17.38 4.25 -4.05
C GLY A 343 -18.79 3.64 -4.09
N ALA A 344 -18.86 2.34 -3.80
CA ALA A 344 -20.09 1.56 -3.94
C ALA A 344 -21.14 1.89 -2.86
N ARG A 345 -20.72 2.44 -1.71
CA ARG A 345 -21.60 2.76 -0.57
C ARG A 345 -22.08 4.22 -0.53
N ARG A 346 -21.79 5.03 -1.55
CA ARG A 346 -22.10 6.48 -1.58
C ARG A 346 -23.58 6.85 -1.30
N ASN A 347 -24.52 5.97 -1.61
CA ASN A 347 -25.95 6.16 -1.40
C ASN A 347 -26.54 5.23 -0.33
N PHE A 348 -25.71 4.62 0.51
CA PHE A 348 -26.14 3.66 1.53
C PHE A 348 -26.94 4.36 2.63
N LYS A 349 -28.17 3.89 2.89
CA LYS A 349 -29.15 4.53 3.79
C LYS A 349 -29.35 3.77 5.11
N ASP A 350 -28.29 3.16 5.62
CA ASP A 350 -28.29 2.45 6.90
C ASP A 350 -26.93 2.63 7.61
N TRP A 351 -26.80 2.08 8.81
CA TRP A 351 -25.55 1.91 9.52
C TRP A 351 -24.71 0.81 8.86
N ILE A 352 -23.41 1.00 8.74
CA ILE A 352 -22.49 0.05 8.11
C ILE A 352 -22.09 -1.05 9.08
N TYR A 353 -21.85 -0.70 10.35
CA TYR A 353 -21.36 -1.62 11.38
C TYR A 353 -22.16 -2.93 11.56
N PRO A 354 -23.50 -3.01 11.37
CA PRO A 354 -24.26 -4.24 11.58
C PRO A 354 -23.88 -5.39 10.64
N GLN A 355 -23.20 -5.09 9.52
CA GLN A 355 -22.70 -6.11 8.59
C GLN A 355 -21.42 -6.81 9.09
N TYR A 356 -20.82 -6.31 10.17
CA TYR A 356 -19.53 -6.77 10.68
C TYR A 356 -19.71 -7.31 12.10
N THR A 357 -19.70 -8.63 12.27
CA THR A 357 -20.02 -9.31 13.53
C THR A 357 -19.30 -8.72 14.74
N TYR A 358 -18.01 -8.39 14.59
CA TYR A 358 -17.23 -7.72 15.62
C TYR A 358 -17.83 -6.38 16.07
N TRP A 359 -18.01 -5.44 15.14
CA TRP A 359 -18.53 -4.09 15.43
C TRP A 359 -20.01 -4.11 15.83
N LYS A 360 -20.79 -4.99 15.20
CA LYS A 360 -22.17 -5.29 15.58
C LYS A 360 -22.26 -5.70 17.05
N ARG A 361 -21.43 -6.65 17.48
CA ARG A 361 -21.38 -7.12 18.87
C ARG A 361 -20.97 -6.00 19.83
N LEU A 362 -19.97 -5.20 19.47
CA LEU A 362 -19.53 -4.05 20.28
C LEU A 362 -20.66 -3.05 20.54
N MET A 363 -21.48 -2.75 19.53
CA MET A 363 -22.62 -1.83 19.65
C MET A 363 -23.80 -2.38 20.46
N CYS A 364 -23.76 -3.65 20.85
CA CYS A 364 -24.68 -4.21 21.84
C CYS A 364 -24.29 -3.88 23.29
N HIS A 365 -23.10 -3.33 23.50
CA HIS A 365 -22.62 -2.94 24.82
C HIS A 365 -23.09 -1.53 25.20
N SER A 366 -23.71 -1.38 26.37
CA SER A 366 -24.37 -0.14 26.78
C SER A 366 -23.42 1.06 26.90
N GLN A 367 -22.21 0.85 27.43
CA GLN A 367 -21.22 1.93 27.50
C GLN A 367 -20.82 2.44 26.12
N LEU A 368 -20.52 1.55 25.16
CA LEU A 368 -20.06 1.99 23.84
C LEU A 368 -21.19 2.68 23.07
N ALA A 369 -22.40 2.12 23.10
CA ALA A 369 -23.57 2.76 22.51
C ALA A 369 -23.78 4.18 23.07
N SER A 370 -23.71 4.34 24.40
CA SER A 370 -23.83 5.64 25.07
C SER A 370 -22.72 6.61 24.67
N LEU A 371 -21.48 6.14 24.60
CA LEU A 371 -20.32 6.94 24.18
C LEU A 371 -20.44 7.40 22.74
N VAL A 372 -20.89 6.55 21.82
CA VAL A 372 -21.12 6.89 20.41
C VAL A 372 -22.16 8.00 20.28
N ILE A 373 -23.29 7.90 20.98
CA ILE A 373 -24.36 8.91 20.95
C ILE A 373 -23.87 10.24 21.53
N GLN A 374 -23.29 10.21 22.74
CA GLN A 374 -22.75 11.40 23.39
C GLN A 374 -21.72 12.08 22.50
N ARG A 375 -20.77 11.30 21.98
CA ARG A 375 -19.63 11.81 21.21
C ARG A 375 -20.06 12.41 19.89
N TRP A 376 -20.97 11.78 19.15
CA TRP A 376 -21.52 12.34 17.93
C TRP A 376 -22.17 13.70 18.18
N LYS A 377 -23.06 13.79 19.17
CA LYS A 377 -23.74 15.05 19.49
C LYS A 377 -22.77 16.14 19.97
N THR A 378 -21.72 15.78 20.70
CA THR A 378 -20.65 16.73 21.06
C THR A 378 -19.89 17.21 19.81
N LEU A 379 -19.41 16.31 18.97
CA LEU A 379 -18.68 16.65 17.73
C LEU A 379 -19.53 17.51 16.78
N ARG A 380 -20.84 17.27 16.73
CA ARG A 380 -21.81 18.03 15.95
C ARG A 380 -22.25 19.36 16.60
N GLY A 381 -21.90 19.59 17.86
CA GLY A 381 -22.21 20.83 18.57
C GLY A 381 -23.66 20.93 19.06
N THR A 382 -24.31 19.79 19.32
CA THR A 382 -25.72 19.73 19.72
C THR A 382 -25.93 19.25 21.16
N ASN A 383 -24.89 18.72 21.82
CA ASN A 383 -24.95 18.33 23.23
C ASN A 383 -24.52 19.46 24.17
N MET A 384 -25.46 20.32 24.58
CA MET A 384 -25.16 21.49 25.41
C MET A 384 -24.55 21.15 26.79
N GLN A 385 -24.75 19.93 27.30
CA GLN A 385 -24.11 19.47 28.54
C GLN A 385 -22.59 19.24 28.37
N LYS A 386 -22.09 19.28 27.13
CA LYS A 386 -20.68 19.13 26.77
C LYS A 386 -20.17 20.36 25.99
N ALA A 387 -20.80 21.52 26.16
CA ALA A 387 -20.40 22.76 25.46
C ALA A 387 -18.95 23.19 25.77
N ASP A 388 -18.43 22.84 26.95
CA ASP A 388 -17.06 23.13 27.35
C ASP A 388 -16.04 22.08 26.85
N ASP A 389 -16.48 21.02 26.16
CA ASP A 389 -15.57 20.03 25.58
C ASP A 389 -14.77 20.66 24.42
N PRO A 390 -13.44 20.52 24.36
CA PRO A 390 -12.62 21.07 23.29
C PRO A 390 -13.01 20.63 21.87
N VAL A 391 -13.73 19.51 21.72
CA VAL A 391 -14.19 19.02 20.42
C VAL A 391 -15.62 19.43 20.08
N PHE A 392 -16.27 20.27 20.91
CA PHE A 392 -17.64 20.68 20.67
C PHE A 392 -17.79 21.40 19.31
N GLY A 393 -18.65 20.88 18.44
CA GLY A 393 -18.97 21.49 17.14
C GLY A 393 -17.86 21.41 16.07
N VAL A 394 -16.77 20.68 16.31
CA VAL A 394 -15.66 20.56 15.33
C VAL A 394 -16.06 19.84 14.04
N TRP A 395 -17.17 19.08 14.06
CA TRP A 395 -17.77 18.44 12.88
C TRP A 395 -19.09 19.10 12.47
N SER A 396 -19.39 20.31 12.93
CA SER A 396 -20.58 21.05 12.48
C SER A 396 -20.60 21.26 10.96
N ASP A 397 -21.78 21.51 10.39
CA ASP A 397 -21.93 21.79 8.95
C ASP A 397 -21.06 22.97 8.52
N GLU A 398 -20.98 24.00 9.36
CA GLU A 398 -20.12 25.17 9.17
C GLU A 398 -18.63 24.78 9.18
N ALA A 399 -18.17 24.01 10.17
CA ALA A 399 -16.77 23.59 10.26
C ALA A 399 -16.34 22.75 9.05
N ILE A 400 -17.16 21.79 8.63
CA ILE A 400 -16.90 20.95 7.45
C ILE A 400 -16.88 21.80 6.17
N THR A 401 -17.87 22.68 5.99
CA THR A 401 -17.96 23.54 4.80
C THR A 401 -16.76 24.48 4.72
N LYS A 402 -16.42 25.15 5.83
CA LYS A 402 -15.27 26.05 5.92
C LYS A 402 -13.96 25.34 5.59
N PHE A 403 -13.78 24.11 6.09
CA PHE A 403 -12.61 23.31 5.76
C PHE A 403 -12.55 22.98 4.26
N LEU A 404 -13.65 22.47 3.68
CA LEU A 404 -13.69 22.12 2.26
C LEU A 404 -13.46 23.32 1.36
N ASP A 405 -14.04 24.49 1.68
CA ASP A 405 -13.84 25.72 0.92
C ASP A 405 -12.37 26.17 0.95
N ALA A 406 -11.77 26.17 2.14
CA ALA A 406 -10.38 26.54 2.32
C ALA A 406 -9.43 25.58 1.59
N SER A 407 -9.69 24.27 1.65
CA SER A 407 -8.84 23.25 1.01
C SER A 407 -9.03 23.18 -0.51
N ALA A 408 -10.25 23.44 -1.02
CA ALA A 408 -10.53 23.45 -2.46
C ALA A 408 -10.00 24.70 -3.16
N ALA A 409 -9.93 25.85 -2.49
CA ALA A 409 -9.62 27.13 -3.13
C ALA A 409 -8.25 27.16 -3.85
N PRO A 410 -7.12 26.69 -3.26
CA PRO A 410 -5.83 26.64 -3.96
C PRO A 410 -5.86 25.70 -5.17
N VAL A 411 -6.54 24.56 -5.05
CA VAL A 411 -6.71 23.61 -6.15
C VAL A 411 -7.57 24.22 -7.27
N HIS A 412 -8.65 24.91 -6.94
CA HIS A 412 -9.51 25.55 -7.93
C HIS A 412 -8.77 26.65 -8.69
N ARG A 413 -8.04 27.54 -7.99
CA ARG A 413 -7.20 28.58 -8.63
C ARG A 413 -6.13 27.97 -9.53
N GLN A 414 -5.53 26.87 -9.11
CA GLN A 414 -4.58 26.10 -9.90
C GLN A 414 -5.22 25.58 -11.19
N LEU A 415 -6.35 24.86 -11.09
CA LEU A 415 -7.02 24.25 -12.23
C LEU A 415 -7.59 25.28 -13.21
N SER A 416 -7.91 26.51 -12.77
CA SER A 416 -8.29 27.61 -13.67
C SER A 416 -7.20 27.98 -14.69
N LYS A 417 -5.94 27.59 -14.43
CA LYS A 417 -4.79 27.80 -15.30
C LYS A 417 -4.48 26.58 -16.20
N CYS A 418 -5.27 25.49 -16.08
CA CYS A 418 -5.13 24.28 -16.88
C CYS A 418 -5.29 24.56 -18.38
N ARG A 419 -4.32 24.13 -19.17
CA ARG A 419 -4.31 24.33 -20.63
C ARG A 419 -5.11 23.24 -21.32
N GLY A 420 -5.86 23.61 -22.35
CA GLY A 420 -6.74 22.68 -23.08
C GLY A 420 -8.13 22.50 -22.45
N GLY A 421 -8.43 23.22 -21.35
CA GLY A 421 -9.77 23.30 -20.75
C GLY A 421 -10.21 22.07 -19.96
N ASP A 422 -9.65 20.90 -20.23
CA ASP A 422 -9.95 19.68 -19.48
C ASP A 422 -9.02 19.53 -18.26
N TRP A 423 -9.52 19.95 -17.10
CA TRP A 423 -8.83 19.93 -15.80
C TRP A 423 -8.34 18.55 -15.36
N ARG A 424 -8.81 17.47 -16.00
CA ARG A 424 -8.53 16.08 -15.60
C ARG A 424 -7.25 15.53 -16.23
N THR A 425 -6.76 16.16 -17.28
CA THR A 425 -5.58 15.71 -18.04
C THR A 425 -4.27 15.82 -17.25
N ASP A 426 -3.20 15.25 -17.78
CA ASP A 426 -1.82 15.35 -17.29
C ASP A 426 -1.06 16.55 -17.87
N VAL A 427 -1.79 17.54 -18.42
CA VAL A 427 -1.22 18.79 -18.89
C VAL A 427 -0.82 19.65 -17.68
N VAL A 428 0.26 20.43 -17.84
CA VAL A 428 0.72 21.41 -16.85
C VAL A 428 -0.45 22.25 -16.33
N GLN A 429 -0.50 22.41 -15.00
CA GLN A 429 -1.56 23.03 -14.20
C GLN A 429 -2.82 22.18 -13.93
N CYS A 430 -3.02 21.06 -14.60
CA CYS A 430 -4.22 20.20 -14.46
C CYS A 430 -4.05 19.12 -13.36
N ALA A 431 -5.14 18.46 -12.96
CA ALA A 431 -5.12 17.55 -11.81
C ALA A 431 -4.42 16.20 -12.08
N ALA A 432 -4.48 15.69 -13.31
CA ALA A 432 -4.20 14.30 -13.69
C ALA A 432 -5.05 13.29 -12.88
N VAL A 433 -6.33 13.18 -13.24
CA VAL A 433 -7.30 12.23 -12.66
C VAL A 433 -7.96 11.40 -13.77
N ASP A 434 -8.76 10.41 -13.39
CA ASP A 434 -9.40 9.53 -14.35
C ASP A 434 -10.39 10.28 -15.27
N LEU A 435 -10.13 10.21 -16.58
CA LEU A 435 -10.93 10.88 -17.61
C LEU A 435 -12.33 10.25 -17.78
N GLN A 436 -12.51 9.00 -17.33
CA GLN A 436 -13.77 8.27 -17.51
C GLN A 436 -14.77 8.54 -16.37
N THR A 437 -14.29 8.54 -15.13
CA THR A 437 -15.16 8.62 -13.94
C THR A 437 -15.31 10.04 -13.39
N CYS A 438 -14.30 10.90 -13.54
CA CYS A 438 -14.40 12.29 -13.11
C CYS A 438 -15.11 13.13 -14.18
N ASN A 439 -16.44 13.23 -14.12
CA ASN A 439 -17.21 14.03 -15.08
C ASN A 439 -17.58 15.41 -14.49
N GLY A 440 -17.93 16.36 -15.35
CA GLY A 440 -18.25 17.72 -14.94
C GLY A 440 -17.04 18.56 -14.55
N THR A 441 -17.31 19.69 -13.91
CA THR A 441 -16.32 20.64 -13.43
C THR A 441 -15.76 20.23 -12.07
N TYR A 442 -14.56 20.70 -11.75
CA TYR A 442 -13.98 20.49 -10.41
C TYR A 442 -14.88 21.04 -9.29
N ALA A 443 -15.53 22.20 -9.52
CA ALA A 443 -16.42 22.81 -8.53
C ALA A 443 -17.65 21.94 -8.25
N GLU A 444 -18.25 21.35 -9.29
CA GLU A 444 -19.35 20.39 -9.13
C GLU A 444 -18.90 19.17 -8.32
N GLN A 445 -17.72 18.62 -8.60
CA GLN A 445 -17.17 17.48 -7.84
C GLN A 445 -17.00 17.80 -6.34
N VAL A 446 -16.51 19.00 -6.01
CA VAL A 446 -16.37 19.44 -4.61
C VAL A 446 -17.73 19.65 -3.95
N ASN A 447 -18.69 20.25 -4.67
CA ASN A 447 -20.06 20.45 -4.16
C ASN A 447 -20.76 19.12 -3.91
N GLU A 448 -20.67 18.14 -4.82
CA GLU A 448 -21.23 16.80 -4.64
C GLU A 448 -20.64 16.09 -3.41
N MET A 449 -19.33 16.23 -3.18
CA MET A 449 -18.69 15.69 -1.97
C MET A 449 -19.19 16.40 -0.71
N ARG A 450 -19.31 17.74 -0.73
CA ARG A 450 -19.83 18.54 0.39
C ARG A 450 -21.26 18.09 0.73
N ASP A 451 -22.13 18.03 -0.26
CA ASP A 451 -23.51 17.61 -0.07
C ASP A 451 -23.59 16.18 0.45
N SER A 452 -22.76 15.27 -0.06
CA SER A 452 -22.71 13.89 0.40
C SER A 452 -22.34 13.76 1.88
N VAL A 453 -21.29 14.47 2.34
CA VAL A 453 -20.88 14.40 3.76
C VAL A 453 -21.89 15.08 4.67
N LEU A 454 -22.44 16.23 4.29
CA LEU A 454 -23.42 16.96 5.11
C LEU A 454 -24.75 16.20 5.18
N ASN A 455 -25.21 15.62 4.07
CA ASN A 455 -26.43 14.80 4.06
C ASN A 455 -26.26 13.54 4.91
N ARG A 456 -25.09 12.88 4.87
CA ARG A 456 -24.82 11.75 5.77
C ARG A 456 -24.77 12.18 7.24
N ALA A 457 -24.14 13.30 7.55
CA ALA A 457 -24.10 13.82 8.91
C ALA A 457 -25.51 14.11 9.45
N ARG A 458 -26.35 14.81 8.69
CA ARG A 458 -27.76 15.06 9.07
C ARG A 458 -28.57 13.78 9.20
N TRP A 459 -28.36 12.81 8.32
CA TRP A 459 -28.99 11.48 8.44
C TRP A 459 -28.62 10.80 9.76
N MET A 460 -27.35 10.93 10.19
CA MET A 460 -26.87 10.42 11.48
C MET A 460 -27.45 11.24 12.65
N ASP A 461 -27.53 12.57 12.54
CA ASP A 461 -28.14 13.44 13.56
C ASP A 461 -29.57 12.99 13.92
N GLU A 462 -30.38 12.66 12.90
CA GLU A 462 -31.76 12.17 13.06
C GLU A 462 -31.88 10.76 13.67
N ARG A 463 -30.81 9.95 13.62
CA ARG A 463 -30.85 8.51 13.92
C ARG A 463 -29.91 8.08 15.03
N ILE A 464 -29.04 8.95 15.51
CA ILE A 464 -27.98 8.56 16.44
C ILE A 464 -28.55 7.94 17.71
N GLU A 465 -29.68 8.45 18.23
CA GLU A 465 -30.31 7.92 19.44
C GLU A 465 -30.99 6.56 19.21
N GLN A 466 -31.31 6.21 17.96
CA GLN A 466 -31.87 4.89 17.59
C GLN A 466 -30.83 3.77 17.69
N ILE A 467 -29.56 4.11 17.97
CA ILE A 467 -28.56 3.14 18.38
C ILE A 467 -29.02 2.44 19.66
N TYR A 468 -29.69 3.14 20.58
CA TYR A 468 -30.36 2.50 21.70
C TYR A 468 -31.56 1.70 21.21
N LYS A 469 -31.59 0.42 21.53
CA LYS A 469 -32.60 -0.51 21.04
C LYS A 469 -32.71 -1.77 21.90
N PRO A 470 -33.85 -2.50 21.81
CA PRO A 470 -33.90 -3.88 22.29
C PRO A 470 -32.90 -4.75 21.53
N LEU A 471 -32.34 -5.72 22.23
CA LEU A 471 -31.37 -6.67 21.70
C LEU A 471 -31.96 -8.07 21.63
N ASP A 472 -31.49 -8.82 20.66
CA ASP A 472 -31.85 -10.20 20.38
C ASP A 472 -30.68 -10.93 19.70
N ALA A 473 -30.89 -12.20 19.40
CA ALA A 473 -29.86 -13.00 18.74
C ALA A 473 -29.47 -12.42 17.36
N GLN A 474 -30.43 -11.87 16.61
CA GLN A 474 -30.17 -11.34 15.28
C GLN A 474 -29.36 -10.05 15.33
N THR A 475 -29.59 -9.18 16.32
CA THR A 475 -28.95 -7.87 16.47
C THR A 475 -27.57 -7.98 17.13
N CYS A 476 -27.31 -9.05 17.90
CA CYS A 476 -26.06 -9.25 18.66
C CYS A 476 -25.33 -10.56 18.38
N SER A 477 -25.54 -11.16 17.20
CA SER A 477 -24.84 -12.37 16.74
C SER A 477 -25.21 -13.69 17.45
N GLY A 478 -26.20 -13.69 18.34
CA GLY A 478 -26.83 -14.92 18.84
C GLY A 478 -25.97 -15.85 19.69
N VAL A 479 -24.79 -15.38 20.13
CA VAL A 479 -23.85 -16.14 20.96
C VAL A 479 -23.75 -15.58 22.37
N GLY A 480 -23.53 -16.46 23.36
CA GLY A 480 -23.44 -16.09 24.77
C GLY A 480 -24.71 -15.41 25.32
N GLU A 481 -24.66 -14.99 26.59
CA GLU A 481 -25.73 -14.17 27.17
C GLU A 481 -25.58 -12.71 26.70
N ILE A 482 -26.70 -12.06 26.42
CA ILE A 482 -26.75 -10.66 26.01
C ILE A 482 -27.72 -9.87 26.90
N PRO A 483 -27.46 -8.57 27.14
CA PRO A 483 -28.43 -7.72 27.82
C PRO A 483 -29.71 -7.58 26.98
N LYS A 484 -30.82 -7.17 27.61
CA LYS A 484 -32.10 -6.96 26.90
C LYS A 484 -32.08 -5.68 26.05
N TYR A 485 -31.29 -4.69 26.46
CA TYR A 485 -31.12 -3.39 25.80
C TYR A 485 -29.66 -2.94 25.89
N ASN A 486 -29.17 -2.20 24.91
CA ASN A 486 -27.82 -1.61 24.89
C ASN A 486 -27.76 -0.17 25.43
N CYS A 487 -28.60 0.18 26.39
CA CYS A 487 -28.74 1.56 26.85
C CYS A 487 -28.54 1.72 28.36
N GLY A 488 -29.21 0.91 29.19
CA GLY A 488 -28.97 0.84 30.63
C GLY A 488 -27.67 0.09 30.93
N LEU A 489 -26.96 0.50 31.99
CA LEU A 489 -25.76 -0.22 32.44
C LEU A 489 -26.10 -1.65 32.91
N ASP A 490 -27.28 -1.85 33.48
CA ASP A 490 -27.79 -3.17 33.88
C ASP A 490 -28.37 -3.99 32.71
N GLY A 491 -28.36 -3.44 31.49
CA GLY A 491 -28.93 -4.08 30.32
C GLY A 491 -30.45 -3.99 30.21
N ASN A 492 -31.11 -3.17 31.05
CA ASN A 492 -32.56 -2.93 30.99
C ASN A 492 -32.89 -1.59 30.30
N ASN A 493 -34.19 -1.38 30.03
CA ASN A 493 -34.67 -0.16 29.37
C ASN A 493 -34.73 1.01 30.37
N ASP A 494 -35.35 0.85 31.54
CA ASP A 494 -35.51 1.88 32.59
C ASP A 494 -35.93 3.30 32.14
N GLY A 495 -36.41 3.46 30.90
CA GLY A 495 -36.74 4.73 30.26
C GLY A 495 -35.71 5.27 29.24
N CYS A 496 -34.60 4.58 29.01
CA CYS A 496 -33.52 4.97 28.10
C CYS A 496 -33.99 5.20 26.65
N LEU A 497 -34.97 4.42 26.17
CA LEU A 497 -35.48 4.54 24.81
C LEU A 497 -36.39 5.78 24.66
N LYS A 498 -36.90 6.30 25.77
CA LYS A 498 -37.77 7.49 25.81
C LYS A 498 -36.99 8.76 26.18
N ASN A 499 -35.91 8.62 26.94
CA ASN A 499 -35.07 9.71 27.41
C ASN A 499 -33.59 9.34 27.24
N ALA A 500 -33.13 9.28 25.99
CA ALA A 500 -31.76 8.90 25.66
C ALA A 500 -30.73 9.86 26.30
N GLU A 501 -31.07 11.16 26.35
CA GLU A 501 -30.20 12.22 26.89
C GLU A 501 -29.69 11.95 28.29
N LYS A 502 -30.58 11.51 29.19
CA LYS A 502 -30.19 11.14 30.55
C LYS A 502 -29.10 10.06 30.58
N TYR A 503 -29.14 9.09 29.67
CA TYR A 503 -28.28 7.91 29.68
C TYR A 503 -26.95 8.17 29.00
N TYR A 504 -26.97 8.78 27.80
CA TYR A 504 -25.71 9.07 27.12
C TYR A 504 -24.93 10.18 27.83
N ASN A 505 -25.55 11.09 28.58
CA ASN A 505 -24.81 12.08 29.38
C ASN A 505 -24.31 11.55 30.72
N ALA A 506 -24.81 10.38 31.18
CA ALA A 506 -24.33 9.73 32.40
C ALA A 506 -22.97 9.04 32.23
N VAL A 507 -22.54 8.76 31.00
CA VAL A 507 -21.21 8.17 30.74
C VAL A 507 -20.12 9.24 30.62
N THR A 508 -18.93 8.92 31.08
CA THR A 508 -17.74 9.77 30.91
C THR A 508 -16.98 9.34 29.66
N PHE A 509 -16.78 10.26 28.72
CA PHE A 509 -15.94 9.99 27.54
C PHE A 509 -14.47 9.78 27.98
N PRO A 510 -13.84 8.63 27.67
CA PRO A 510 -12.46 8.38 28.07
C PRO A 510 -11.49 9.40 27.43
N PRO A 511 -10.48 9.89 28.18
CA PRO A 511 -9.46 10.75 27.59
C PRO A 511 -8.67 9.99 26.53
N VAL A 512 -8.08 10.70 25.58
CA VAL A 512 -7.11 10.10 24.65
C VAL A 512 -5.96 9.52 25.48
N ARG A 513 -5.58 8.27 25.17
CA ARG A 513 -4.48 7.56 25.82
C ARG A 513 -3.24 8.47 25.91
N LYS A 514 -2.50 8.34 27.01
CA LYS A 514 -1.16 8.92 27.14
C LYS A 514 -0.13 7.82 26.81
N PRO A 515 0.91 8.12 26.02
CA PRO A 515 1.98 7.16 25.75
C PRO A 515 2.58 6.62 27.05
N TYR A 516 2.99 5.35 27.04
CA TYR A 516 3.69 4.72 28.17
C TYR A 516 4.96 5.50 28.55
N THR A 517 5.15 5.74 29.85
CA THR A 517 6.26 6.54 30.41
C THR A 517 7.21 5.74 31.30
N GLY A 518 7.05 4.41 31.36
CA GLY A 518 7.98 3.56 32.11
C GLY A 518 9.26 3.26 31.32
N PRO A 519 10.08 2.31 31.80
CA PRO A 519 11.40 2.04 31.22
C PRO A 519 11.34 1.67 29.73
N SER A 520 12.29 2.20 28.96
CA SER A 520 12.49 1.85 27.56
C SER A 520 13.00 0.41 27.41
N CYS A 521 12.88 -0.16 26.22
CA CYS A 521 13.44 -1.49 25.95
C CYS A 521 14.97 -1.51 26.14
N GLU A 522 15.67 -0.41 25.81
CA GLU A 522 17.10 -0.24 26.05
C GLU A 522 17.42 -0.19 27.56
N GLU A 523 16.63 0.54 28.35
CA GLU A 523 16.80 0.62 29.80
C GLU A 523 16.57 -0.73 30.47
N ILE A 524 15.54 -1.48 30.06
CA ILE A 524 15.25 -2.84 30.57
C ILE A 524 16.39 -3.80 30.30
N VAL A 525 17.02 -3.70 29.12
CA VAL A 525 18.16 -4.54 28.78
C VAL A 525 19.41 -4.14 29.59
N ALA A 526 19.56 -2.86 29.93
CA ALA A 526 20.70 -2.32 30.67
C ALA A 526 20.59 -2.44 32.20
N SER A 527 19.38 -2.47 32.77
CA SER A 527 19.15 -2.29 34.21
C SER A 527 19.54 -3.47 35.12
N ASN A 528 20.00 -4.60 34.59
CA ASN A 528 20.41 -5.75 35.40
C ASN A 528 21.86 -5.63 35.91
N THR A 529 22.13 -4.57 36.66
CA THR A 529 23.09 -4.64 37.77
C THR A 529 22.54 -5.58 38.84
N ALA A 530 23.36 -6.57 39.24
CA ALA A 530 23.20 -7.54 40.33
C ALA A 530 22.48 -8.87 40.01
N ALA A 531 23.22 -9.81 39.40
CA ALA A 531 23.12 -11.20 39.84
C ALA A 531 23.64 -11.27 41.29
N PRO A 532 22.88 -11.79 42.27
CA PRO A 532 23.44 -12.09 43.58
C PRO A 532 24.46 -13.21 43.36
N ASN A 533 25.72 -12.92 43.65
CA ASN A 533 26.93 -13.74 43.42
C ASN A 533 27.61 -13.46 42.07
N GLY A 534 28.34 -12.34 41.96
CA GLY A 534 29.70 -12.24 41.38
C GLY A 534 30.05 -12.88 40.02
N GLU A 535 29.11 -13.44 39.28
CA GLU A 535 29.27 -13.98 37.95
C GLU A 535 28.37 -13.16 37.03
N GLU A 536 29.01 -12.37 36.18
CA GLU A 536 28.37 -11.59 35.13
C GLU A 536 27.89 -12.53 34.02
N MET A 537 26.93 -13.42 34.31
CA MET A 537 26.22 -14.13 33.26
C MET A 537 25.10 -13.23 32.77
N ALA A 538 25.39 -12.42 31.75
CA ALA A 538 24.35 -11.93 30.85
C ALA A 538 23.57 -13.17 30.37
N ALA A 539 22.42 -13.48 31.00
CA ALA A 539 21.72 -14.73 30.74
C ALA A 539 21.50 -14.85 29.23
N GLN A 540 22.14 -15.83 28.61
CA GLN A 540 22.16 -15.96 27.17
C GLN A 540 20.73 -16.25 26.71
N MET A 541 20.22 -15.45 25.77
CA MET A 541 18.90 -15.69 25.20
C MET A 541 18.83 -17.09 24.60
N THR A 542 17.82 -17.86 24.96
CA THR A 542 17.55 -19.17 24.34
C THR A 542 17.17 -19.00 22.86
N PRO A 543 17.24 -20.04 22.02
CA PRO A 543 16.75 -19.97 20.63
C PRO A 543 15.29 -19.48 20.54
N TYR A 544 14.45 -19.85 21.51
CA TYR A 544 13.05 -19.41 21.64
C TYR A 544 12.91 -17.89 21.82
N GLN A 545 13.90 -17.27 22.46
CA GLN A 545 13.92 -15.85 22.80
C GLN A 545 14.64 -15.00 21.76
N LYS A 546 15.47 -15.58 20.88
CA LYS A 546 16.21 -14.84 19.86
C LYS A 546 15.29 -14.37 18.71
N PRO A 547 15.59 -13.22 18.07
CA PRO A 547 14.93 -12.82 16.83
C PRO A 547 14.98 -13.94 15.81
N SER A 548 13.84 -14.23 15.18
CA SER A 548 13.70 -15.32 14.23
C SER A 548 12.58 -15.03 13.24
N VAL A 549 12.76 -15.48 12.00
CA VAL A 549 11.71 -15.47 10.97
C VAL A 549 10.85 -16.70 11.15
N ASP A 550 9.54 -16.49 11.17
CA ASP A 550 8.54 -17.57 11.18
C ASP A 550 7.75 -17.53 9.87
N TYR A 551 7.97 -18.55 9.05
CA TYR A 551 7.34 -18.67 7.74
C TYR A 551 5.84 -19.00 7.81
N CYS A 552 5.31 -19.36 8.99
CA CYS A 552 3.88 -19.44 9.24
C CYS A 552 3.21 -18.09 9.46
N TRP A 553 4.01 -17.07 9.75
CA TRP A 553 3.58 -15.69 9.86
C TRP A 553 3.92 -14.89 8.61
N GLN A 554 4.94 -15.28 7.86
CA GLN A 554 5.32 -14.59 6.63
C GLN A 554 4.43 -15.01 5.46
N SER A 555 3.63 -14.07 4.97
CA SER A 555 2.72 -14.28 3.85
C SER A 555 3.46 -14.41 2.51
N ALA A 556 3.00 -15.36 1.69
CA ALA A 556 3.35 -15.52 0.28
C ALA A 556 2.41 -14.72 -0.67
N GLY A 557 1.44 -13.97 -0.14
CA GLY A 557 0.47 -13.14 -0.87
C GLY A 557 -0.98 -13.64 -0.78
N SER A 558 -1.93 -12.79 -1.18
CA SER A 558 -3.38 -12.99 -0.96
C SER A 558 -4.09 -13.87 -1.98
N TYR A 559 -3.48 -14.17 -3.13
CA TYR A 559 -4.15 -14.85 -4.26
C TYR A 559 -3.34 -16.03 -4.76
N VAL A 560 -3.26 -17.05 -3.90
CA VAL A 560 -2.49 -18.25 -4.19
C VAL A 560 -3.47 -19.39 -4.44
N TYR A 561 -3.92 -19.56 -5.68
CA TYR A 561 -4.76 -20.70 -6.04
C TYR A 561 -3.89 -21.96 -6.21
N PRO A 562 -4.20 -23.08 -5.53
CA PRO A 562 -3.41 -24.32 -5.62
C PRO A 562 -3.24 -24.82 -7.07
N GLN A 563 -4.28 -24.70 -7.90
CA GLN A 563 -4.21 -25.14 -9.31
C GLN A 563 -3.20 -24.34 -10.13
N GLN A 564 -3.03 -23.04 -9.86
CA GLN A 564 -2.08 -22.17 -10.54
C GLN A 564 -0.62 -22.44 -10.15
N LYS A 565 -0.40 -23.26 -9.11
CA LYS A 565 0.92 -23.66 -8.61
C LYS A 565 1.41 -25.01 -9.14
N GLY A 566 0.59 -25.69 -9.95
CA GLY A 566 0.88 -27.06 -10.39
C GLY A 566 0.71 -28.09 -9.28
N VAL A 567 0.06 -27.75 -8.16
CA VAL A 567 -0.13 -28.63 -7.00
C VAL A 567 -1.60 -28.98 -6.86
N ARG A 568 -1.91 -30.28 -6.68
CA ARG A 568 -3.29 -30.77 -6.50
C ARG A 568 -3.75 -30.75 -5.04
N GLU A 569 -2.84 -30.47 -4.11
CA GLU A 569 -3.12 -30.41 -2.67
C GLU A 569 -4.01 -29.22 -2.32
N LYS A 570 -5.19 -29.52 -1.76
CA LYS A 570 -6.18 -28.51 -1.39
C LYS A 570 -5.90 -27.82 -0.04
N LYS A 571 -4.87 -28.25 0.69
CA LYS A 571 -4.57 -27.83 2.07
C LYS A 571 -3.43 -26.80 2.19
N LEU A 572 -2.87 -26.34 1.06
CA LEU A 572 -1.82 -25.33 1.09
C LEU A 572 -2.37 -24.00 1.61
N THR A 573 -1.58 -23.35 2.45
CA THR A 573 -1.91 -22.01 2.99
C THR A 573 -1.17 -20.94 2.19
N PRO A 574 -1.56 -19.65 2.25
CA PRO A 574 -0.75 -18.55 1.71
C PRO A 574 0.50 -18.24 2.57
N PHE A 575 0.95 -19.19 3.40
CA PHE A 575 2.12 -19.12 4.28
C PHE A 575 3.06 -20.29 3.95
N CYS A 576 4.25 -20.36 4.54
CA CYS A 576 5.29 -21.34 4.15
C CYS A 576 5.61 -21.28 2.67
N SER A 577 5.91 -20.07 2.16
CA SER A 577 6.12 -19.80 0.73
C SER A 577 4.94 -20.24 -0.18
N GLY A 578 3.79 -20.53 0.43
CA GLY A 578 2.61 -21.10 -0.19
C GLY A 578 2.77 -22.52 -0.75
N TYR A 579 3.80 -23.25 -0.33
CA TYR A 579 3.98 -24.67 -0.66
C TYR A 579 4.03 -25.54 0.61
N GLY A 580 3.48 -25.01 1.71
CA GLY A 580 3.30 -25.73 2.95
C GLY A 580 2.02 -25.33 3.68
N SER A 581 1.83 -25.95 4.82
CA SER A 581 0.76 -25.68 5.78
C SER A 581 1.33 -25.30 7.13
N CYS A 582 0.53 -24.64 7.94
CA CYS A 582 0.86 -24.21 9.30
C CYS A 582 -0.19 -24.67 10.28
N GLU A 583 0.26 -25.31 11.35
CA GLU A 583 -0.60 -25.56 12.51
C GLU A 583 -0.96 -24.23 13.20
N GLN A 584 -2.11 -24.20 13.86
CA GLN A 584 -2.61 -23.00 14.53
C GLN A 584 -2.02 -22.84 15.93
N GLY A 585 -1.94 -21.60 16.42
CA GLY A 585 -1.58 -21.32 17.80
C GLY A 585 -0.07 -21.29 18.09
N PRO A 586 0.31 -21.30 19.39
CA PRO A 586 1.70 -21.24 19.82
C PRO A 586 2.55 -22.40 19.28
N GLY A 587 3.79 -22.14 18.92
CA GLY A 587 4.74 -23.16 18.43
C GLY A 587 4.49 -23.63 17.00
N ALA A 588 3.62 -22.97 16.24
CA ALA A 588 3.34 -23.31 14.84
C ALA A 588 4.62 -23.38 14.00
N MET A 589 4.78 -24.47 13.23
CA MET A 589 5.89 -24.67 12.31
C MET A 589 5.38 -25.00 10.91
N CYS A 590 6.18 -24.64 9.90
CA CYS A 590 5.88 -24.97 8.52
C CYS A 590 6.00 -26.48 8.25
N ASN A 591 4.92 -27.07 7.77
CA ASN A 591 4.89 -28.42 7.24
C ASN A 591 4.82 -28.36 5.71
N CYS A 592 5.93 -28.72 5.05
CA CYS A 592 6.06 -28.58 3.60
C CYS A 592 5.40 -29.72 2.82
N SER A 593 4.90 -29.40 1.62
CA SER A 593 4.34 -30.40 0.69
C SER A 593 5.40 -31.44 0.31
N ALA A 594 5.15 -32.71 0.63
CA ALA A 594 6.01 -33.82 0.27
C ALA A 594 6.09 -34.06 -1.26
N ALA A 595 5.14 -33.54 -2.03
CA ALA A 595 5.12 -33.66 -3.49
C ALA A 595 6.11 -32.73 -4.23
N LEU A 596 6.86 -31.88 -3.53
CA LEU A 596 7.74 -30.87 -4.11
C LEU A 596 9.14 -30.89 -3.47
N GLN A 597 10.17 -30.59 -4.25
CA GLN A 597 11.50 -30.32 -3.71
C GLN A 597 11.54 -28.89 -3.20
N VAL A 598 11.63 -28.73 -1.88
CA VAL A 598 11.59 -27.44 -1.21
C VAL A 598 12.73 -27.25 -0.22
N GLU A 599 13.03 -26.00 0.10
CA GLU A 599 13.93 -25.59 1.17
C GLU A 599 13.20 -25.64 2.52
N HIS A 600 13.81 -26.28 3.51
CA HIS A 600 13.31 -26.28 4.88
C HIS A 600 14.01 -25.20 5.72
N PRO A 601 13.29 -24.49 6.61
CA PRO A 601 11.88 -24.68 6.97
C PRO A 601 10.90 -23.77 6.19
N SER A 602 11.36 -23.01 5.19
CA SER A 602 10.54 -22.01 4.49
C SER A 602 9.48 -22.58 3.53
N CYS A 603 9.65 -23.85 3.14
CA CYS A 603 8.94 -24.53 2.05
C CYS A 603 9.06 -23.80 0.70
N ARG A 604 10.13 -23.03 0.50
CA ARG A 604 10.40 -22.38 -0.80
C ARG A 604 10.77 -23.43 -1.84
N ARG A 605 10.15 -23.42 -3.02
CA ARG A 605 10.44 -24.37 -4.11
C ARG A 605 11.87 -24.20 -4.62
N ILE A 606 12.63 -25.29 -4.67
CA ILE A 606 14.01 -25.32 -5.19
C ILE A 606 14.04 -25.68 -6.68
N ASP A 607 13.17 -26.59 -7.10
CA ASP A 607 13.02 -27.09 -8.46
C ASP A 607 12.63 -25.99 -9.49
N ALA A 608 11.84 -24.98 -9.08
CA ALA A 608 11.45 -23.85 -9.92
C ALA A 608 12.63 -22.98 -10.35
N GLU A 609 13.51 -22.73 -9.39
CA GLU A 609 14.68 -21.86 -9.57
C GLU A 609 15.79 -22.62 -10.26
N ASN A 610 15.98 -23.91 -9.97
CA ASN A 610 16.95 -24.74 -10.65
C ASN A 610 16.66 -24.87 -12.15
N GLU A 611 15.41 -25.02 -12.60
CA GLU A 611 15.16 -25.03 -14.05
C GLU A 611 15.45 -23.69 -14.73
N HIS A 612 15.12 -22.56 -14.10
CA HIS A 612 15.38 -21.24 -14.67
C HIS A 612 16.87 -20.90 -14.65
N TYR A 613 17.54 -21.15 -13.52
CA TYR A 613 18.98 -20.97 -13.35
C TYR A 613 19.76 -21.92 -14.27
N ILE A 614 19.40 -23.21 -14.35
CA ILE A 614 20.04 -24.15 -15.27
C ILE A 614 19.78 -23.74 -16.72
N ARG A 615 18.57 -23.31 -17.11
CA ARG A 615 18.31 -22.81 -18.46
C ARG A 615 19.10 -21.54 -18.77
N GLU A 616 19.23 -20.61 -17.83
CA GLU A 616 20.01 -19.39 -18.03
C GLU A 616 21.51 -19.67 -18.03
N GLN A 617 22.01 -20.58 -17.19
CA GLN A 617 23.40 -21.06 -17.24
C GLN A 617 23.68 -21.81 -18.53
N GLN A 618 22.74 -22.63 -19.03
CA GLN A 618 22.84 -23.26 -20.35
C GLN A 618 22.81 -22.22 -21.47
N ARG A 619 22.03 -21.14 -21.33
CA ARG A 619 21.97 -20.03 -22.30
C ARG A 619 23.26 -19.20 -22.28
N ILE A 620 23.80 -18.90 -21.11
CA ILE A 620 25.08 -18.22 -20.90
C ILE A 620 26.23 -19.09 -21.42
N ALA A 621 26.23 -20.40 -21.12
CA ALA A 621 27.21 -21.36 -21.61
C ALA A 621 27.12 -21.52 -23.14
N ALA A 622 25.91 -21.57 -23.71
CA ALA A 622 25.72 -21.58 -25.17
C ALA A 622 26.17 -20.27 -25.83
N ALA A 623 25.90 -19.11 -25.22
CA ALA A 623 26.38 -17.81 -25.71
C ALA A 623 27.91 -17.66 -25.58
N ALA A 624 28.51 -18.24 -24.54
CA ALA A 624 29.95 -18.32 -24.36
C ALA A 624 30.59 -19.26 -25.39
N ALA A 625 29.98 -20.42 -25.67
CA ALA A 625 30.45 -21.38 -26.68
C ALA A 625 30.38 -20.83 -28.11
N VAL A 626 29.37 -20.00 -28.43
CA VAL A 626 29.29 -19.28 -29.71
C VAL A 626 30.38 -18.21 -29.81
N LYS A 627 30.73 -17.53 -28.70
CA LYS A 627 31.85 -16.58 -28.66
C LYS A 627 33.21 -17.26 -28.86
N THR A 628 33.48 -18.42 -28.26
CA THR A 628 34.73 -19.18 -28.50
C THR A 628 34.82 -19.78 -29.90
N SER A 629 33.69 -20.12 -30.52
CA SER A 629 33.65 -20.55 -31.92
C SER A 629 33.95 -19.43 -32.93
N THR A 630 33.81 -18.16 -32.56
CA THR A 630 34.01 -17.03 -33.49
C THR A 630 35.43 -16.46 -33.44
N THR A 631 36.22 -16.80 -32.42
CA THR A 631 37.61 -16.32 -32.26
C THR A 631 38.67 -17.30 -32.78
N SER A 632 38.27 -18.43 -33.36
CA SER A 632 39.17 -19.51 -33.77
C SER A 632 39.23 -19.68 -35.29
N THR A 633 39.26 -18.60 -36.08
CA THR A 633 39.57 -18.71 -37.52
C THR A 633 40.13 -17.42 -38.11
N THR A 634 41.35 -17.04 -37.71
CA THR A 634 42.28 -16.27 -38.56
C THR A 634 43.63 -16.18 -37.86
N VAL A 635 44.63 -16.96 -38.29
CA VAL A 635 45.98 -16.49 -38.71
C VAL A 635 46.58 -17.60 -39.59
N VAL A 636 47.15 -17.16 -40.72
CA VAL A 636 47.70 -17.91 -41.87
C VAL A 636 49.20 -18.15 -41.68
N GLU A 637 49.76 -19.28 -42.15
CA GLU A 637 51.02 -19.30 -42.92
C GLU A 637 51.35 -20.65 -43.61
N THR A 638 51.59 -20.51 -44.92
CA THR A 638 52.45 -21.28 -45.87
C THR A 638 53.64 -22.01 -45.23
N GLN A 639 54.19 -23.14 -45.69
CA GLN A 639 54.46 -23.68 -47.03
C GLN A 639 55.03 -25.12 -46.86
N THR A 640 54.75 -26.07 -47.75
CA THR A 640 55.76 -26.99 -48.31
C THR A 640 55.20 -27.81 -49.47
N ALA A 641 55.90 -27.73 -50.59
CA ALA A 641 55.82 -28.63 -51.72
C ALA A 641 56.85 -29.75 -51.55
N SER A 642 56.55 -30.95 -52.04
CA SER A 642 57.55 -31.87 -52.57
C SER A 642 56.99 -32.58 -53.81
N THR A 643 57.73 -32.41 -54.89
CA THR A 643 57.67 -32.93 -56.26
C THR A 643 57.86 -34.44 -56.40
N GLU A 644 57.28 -35.02 -57.46
CA GLU A 644 57.94 -35.87 -58.49
C GLU A 644 56.95 -36.09 -59.66
N SER A 645 57.23 -35.52 -60.85
CA SER A 645 57.63 -36.16 -62.13
C SER A 645 56.66 -37.24 -62.66
N SER A 646 56.22 -37.30 -63.92
CA SER A 646 56.91 -37.11 -65.21
C SER A 646 55.90 -37.11 -66.38
N GLU A 647 56.17 -36.30 -67.42
CA GLU A 647 55.90 -36.46 -68.89
C GLU A 647 54.47 -36.81 -69.41
N LYS A 648 53.94 -36.36 -70.56
CA LYS A 648 54.44 -35.65 -71.77
C LYS A 648 53.25 -35.18 -72.66
N GLU A 649 53.52 -34.19 -73.51
CA GLU A 649 52.92 -33.84 -74.84
C GLU A 649 51.45 -33.37 -74.91
N VAL A 650 51.06 -32.15 -75.33
CA VAL A 650 51.36 -31.20 -76.45
C VAL A 650 50.14 -31.08 -77.42
N ALA A 651 49.35 -30.01 -77.18
CA ALA A 651 48.85 -29.00 -78.14
C ALA A 651 47.82 -29.38 -79.26
N PRO A 652 47.23 -28.41 -80.01
CA PRO A 652 45.95 -27.78 -79.64
C PRO A 652 44.96 -27.58 -80.83
N SER A 653 43.73 -27.08 -80.58
CA SER A 653 43.18 -25.86 -81.22
C SER A 653 41.65 -25.69 -81.14
N ASN A 654 41.26 -24.45 -80.81
CA ASN A 654 40.17 -23.59 -81.30
C ASN A 654 38.79 -24.16 -81.73
N ARG A 655 37.72 -23.71 -81.05
CA ARG A 655 36.73 -22.68 -81.48
C ARG A 655 35.52 -22.65 -80.53
N SER A 656 34.90 -21.48 -80.38
CA SER A 656 33.59 -21.25 -79.74
C SER A 656 32.55 -20.87 -80.83
N PRO A 657 31.25 -20.54 -80.59
CA PRO A 657 30.39 -20.64 -79.38
C PRO A 657 28.91 -21.07 -79.67
N VAL A 658 28.06 -21.05 -78.61
CA VAL A 658 26.59 -20.80 -78.56
C VAL A 658 25.56 -21.96 -78.65
N SER A 659 24.61 -21.88 -77.70
CA SER A 659 23.28 -22.54 -77.52
C SER A 659 23.29 -24.06 -77.30
N ASP A 660 22.86 -24.60 -76.15
CA ASP A 660 21.48 -24.48 -75.66
C ASP A 660 21.35 -24.04 -74.19
N ALA A 661 20.76 -22.86 -74.04
CA ALA A 661 20.29 -22.28 -72.78
C ALA A 661 18.76 -22.29 -72.76
N MET A 662 18.10 -23.45 -72.57
CA MET A 662 16.66 -23.50 -72.26
C MET A 662 16.24 -24.67 -71.34
N ALA A 663 17.16 -25.34 -70.65
CA ALA A 663 16.83 -26.36 -69.64
C ALA A 663 17.12 -25.91 -68.18
N VAL A 664 17.92 -24.86 -67.98
CA VAL A 664 18.37 -24.44 -66.63
C VAL A 664 17.42 -23.43 -65.97
N VAL A 665 16.58 -22.74 -66.75
CA VAL A 665 15.69 -21.68 -66.22
C VAL A 665 14.42 -22.25 -65.57
N ALA A 666 13.92 -23.41 -66.02
CA ALA A 666 12.73 -24.03 -65.43
C ALA A 666 13.00 -24.69 -64.06
N ALA A 667 14.19 -25.26 -63.86
CA ALA A 667 14.58 -25.87 -62.58
C ALA A 667 14.92 -24.82 -61.51
N ALA A 668 15.50 -23.68 -61.90
CA ALA A 668 15.78 -22.57 -60.99
C ALA A 668 14.49 -21.88 -60.50
N ALA A 669 13.48 -21.71 -61.37
CA ALA A 669 12.21 -21.11 -60.99
C ALA A 669 11.40 -22.00 -60.02
N ALA A 670 11.37 -23.31 -60.24
CA ALA A 670 10.71 -24.25 -59.32
C ALA A 670 11.44 -24.34 -57.97
N GLY A 671 12.78 -24.32 -57.96
CA GLY A 671 13.58 -24.31 -56.74
C GLY A 671 13.39 -23.04 -55.91
N VAL A 672 13.31 -21.87 -56.55
CA VAL A 672 13.06 -20.59 -55.87
C VAL A 672 11.62 -20.52 -55.36
N VAL A 673 10.62 -21.01 -56.10
CA VAL A 673 9.23 -21.05 -55.63
C VAL A 673 9.05 -22.03 -54.46
N LEU A 674 9.74 -23.18 -54.45
CA LEU A 674 9.75 -24.11 -53.31
C LEU A 674 10.52 -23.58 -52.10
N LEU A 675 11.59 -22.81 -52.31
CA LEU A 675 12.30 -22.11 -51.21
C LEU A 675 11.49 -20.95 -50.66
N VAL A 676 10.76 -20.20 -51.49
CA VAL A 676 9.88 -19.11 -51.05
C VAL A 676 8.62 -19.66 -50.38
N LEU A 677 8.02 -20.74 -50.89
CA LEU A 677 6.91 -21.44 -50.22
C LEU A 677 7.36 -22.16 -48.96
N GLY A 678 8.56 -22.73 -48.94
CA GLY A 678 9.16 -23.36 -47.76
C GLY A 678 9.49 -22.35 -46.68
N THR A 679 10.06 -21.19 -47.03
CA THR A 679 10.32 -20.09 -46.08
C THR A 679 9.04 -19.38 -45.67
N TRP A 680 8.05 -19.25 -46.55
CA TRP A 680 6.72 -18.75 -46.20
C TRP A 680 5.99 -19.72 -45.27
N LEU A 681 5.96 -21.03 -45.58
CA LEU A 681 5.39 -22.06 -44.70
C LEU A 681 6.15 -22.14 -43.38
N VAL A 682 7.48 -22.06 -43.33
CA VAL A 682 8.24 -22.03 -42.06
C VAL A 682 8.00 -20.73 -41.30
N LYS A 683 7.75 -19.60 -41.97
CA LYS A 683 7.39 -18.31 -41.35
C LYS A 683 5.92 -18.27 -40.93
N GLU A 684 5.02 -18.99 -41.60
CA GLU A 684 3.60 -19.15 -41.30
C GLU A 684 3.41 -20.18 -40.16
N HIS A 685 4.16 -21.29 -40.17
CA HIS A 685 4.29 -22.27 -39.09
C HIS A 685 5.05 -21.67 -37.90
N GLY A 686 6.00 -20.77 -38.15
CA GLY A 686 6.69 -19.95 -37.17
C GLY A 686 5.77 -18.90 -36.55
N ARG A 687 4.89 -18.26 -37.34
CA ARG A 687 3.83 -17.34 -36.88
C ARG A 687 2.69 -18.08 -36.19
N ARG A 688 2.31 -19.29 -36.62
CA ARG A 688 1.35 -20.17 -35.95
C ARG A 688 1.94 -20.74 -34.66
N ARG A 689 3.21 -21.15 -34.61
CA ARG A 689 3.92 -21.49 -33.36
C ARG A 689 4.16 -20.27 -32.47
N ARG A 690 4.36 -19.06 -33.01
CA ARG A 690 4.39 -17.83 -32.19
C ARG A 690 2.99 -17.51 -31.65
N ARG A 691 1.92 -17.67 -32.44
CA ARG A 691 0.53 -17.50 -31.97
C ARG A 691 0.08 -18.61 -31.00
N GLN A 692 0.60 -19.84 -31.14
CA GLN A 692 0.35 -20.96 -30.22
C GLN A 692 1.26 -20.97 -28.97
N ARG A 693 2.49 -20.45 -29.04
CA ARG A 693 3.36 -20.24 -27.85
C ARG A 693 3.09 -18.92 -27.13
N LEU A 694 2.45 -17.94 -27.78
CA LEU A 694 1.84 -16.79 -27.12
C LEU A 694 0.45 -17.15 -26.54
N SER A 695 -0.03 -18.38 -26.74
CA SER A 695 -1.27 -18.91 -26.13
C SER A 695 -1.01 -20.01 -25.09
N GLU A 696 0.24 -20.31 -24.75
CA GLU A 696 0.58 -21.04 -23.52
C GLU A 696 1.20 -20.05 -22.56
N TYR A 697 0.39 -19.65 -21.58
CA TYR A 697 0.61 -18.58 -20.60
C TYR A 697 0.29 -17.17 -21.10
N THR A 698 -1.00 -16.87 -21.10
CA THR A 698 -1.49 -15.52 -20.81
C THR A 698 -0.74 -14.96 -19.60
N PRO A 699 -0.11 -13.77 -19.70
CA PRO A 699 0.19 -12.98 -18.52
C PRO A 699 -1.13 -12.82 -17.79
N VAL A 700 -1.22 -13.30 -16.56
CA VAL A 700 -2.35 -12.94 -15.71
C VAL A 700 -2.18 -11.46 -15.42
N ARG A 701 -2.82 -10.62 -16.23
CA ARG A 701 -3.00 -9.20 -15.92
C ARG A 701 -3.89 -9.15 -14.69
N TYR A 702 -3.28 -9.03 -13.53
CA TYR A 702 -4.01 -8.66 -12.32
C TYR A 702 -4.53 -7.23 -12.51
N GLY A 703 -5.85 -7.07 -12.45
CA GLY A 703 -6.49 -5.76 -12.42
C GLY A 703 -6.86 -5.13 -13.77
N SER A 704 -7.24 -5.89 -14.80
CA SER A 704 -8.06 -5.27 -15.86
C SER A 704 -9.43 -4.88 -15.28
N VAL A 705 -9.95 -3.72 -15.71
CA VAL A 705 -11.27 -3.18 -15.35
C VAL A 705 -12.41 -4.20 -15.52
N GLU A 706 -12.23 -5.25 -16.34
CA GLU A 706 -13.17 -6.37 -16.47
C GLU A 706 -13.31 -7.24 -15.21
N HIS A 707 -12.25 -7.46 -14.43
CA HIS A 707 -12.35 -8.22 -13.17
C HIS A 707 -13.03 -7.40 -12.06
N ALA A 708 -12.96 -6.07 -12.11
CA ALA A 708 -13.73 -5.20 -11.24
C ALA A 708 -15.24 -5.21 -11.58
N ARG A 709 -15.62 -5.46 -12.84
CA ARG A 709 -17.03 -5.60 -13.24
C ARG A 709 -17.68 -6.88 -12.76
N ILE A 710 -16.93 -7.99 -12.61
CA ILE A 710 -17.47 -9.26 -12.10
C ILE A 710 -18.02 -9.09 -10.67
N PHE A 711 -17.33 -8.34 -9.81
CA PHE A 711 -17.79 -8.03 -8.45
C PHE A 711 -18.89 -6.96 -8.38
N ALA A 712 -19.09 -6.16 -9.43
CA ALA A 712 -20.21 -5.22 -9.51
C ALA A 712 -21.54 -5.89 -9.91
N SER A 713 -21.49 -7.10 -10.48
CA SER A 713 -22.68 -7.80 -11.01
C SER A 713 -23.35 -8.80 -10.06
N GLN A 714 -22.85 -8.97 -8.83
CA GLN A 714 -23.39 -9.93 -7.85
C GLN A 714 -24.08 -9.29 -6.63
N LEU A 715 -24.54 -8.04 -6.76
CA LEU A 715 -25.46 -7.42 -5.81
C LEU A 715 -26.76 -7.05 -6.54
N ASN A 716 -27.52 -8.10 -6.89
CA ASN A 716 -28.95 -8.03 -7.21
C ASN A 716 -29.53 -9.45 -7.06
N VAL A 717 -29.66 -9.91 -5.82
CA VAL A 717 -30.79 -10.68 -5.27
C VAL A 717 -30.88 -10.34 -3.79
#